data_AF-A0A2D8MXT0-F1
#
_entry.id   AF-A0A2D8MXT0-F1
#
_cell.length_a   1.000
_cell.length_b   1.000
_cell.length_c   1.000
_cell.angle_alpha   90.00
_cell.angle_beta   90.00
_cell.angle_gamma   90.00
#
_symmetry.space_group_name_H-M   'P 1'
#
loop_
_entity.id
_entity.type
_entity.pdbx_description
1 polymer ?
#
loop_
_entity_poly.entity_id
_entity_poly.type
_entity_poly.pdbx_seq_one_letter_code
_entity_poly.pdbx_strand_id
1 'polypeptide(L)'
;MAGRAFQRDLVFSLHLNFSLKRLLQVRLTPYFRRIEMPGEKTESRGVMRRLARRLVRFYYPRLEISGVEKIPQSGPVLLCANHSNSMVDPVLIGVTAGRPVRFMAKATLFDMPVVGRAMYALGMVPAYRGMDDASQVRRNLQSLDTGAEILVEGKALGIFPEGKTTDKARLDKVRSGAARMAIKAFDEGTRGIQVVPLGINYERKEQFRSAVWVRVGDPIDIDEWVQRYDGDSRKAMRALTTEIADRLKQLMVHLDEPEWEPWLEDLEIMVPDVVDTAEVAAGSLRQRKRIADAMNHFLQVDRETAEGFAGEIENYRETVRSAGLKIGTPVLEQSGIPAALKVCALMLRLLVFSLPALLGTLWHLVPFLAVRSIARILDQPGLVTRATHRIGVGVPLYLAWYAALGWLMLDQDFLPSVVLSTLVFMPFAGVFALAFWRRAREATVVLWHQLLLSAQRKKLKEIRQLRTDLRGRLGGLAKEYAKVTPRPEPAPKMLWRRKASILTVVFSSVLLVAAAVSLVGYWVYAPKGIGERESTRRVKPLPPPLELAELLTTEKGKADLERDLEDDEKVLIDRIGDLNKLEEDATKVGKEKEFAEAGKQDWDWFQVQENSDRVQDLLRRFYIFREELFLIFWRYKKIGEAGIEPDKPPDPLLLHAFLVEYAAGTVLFETSLKFVHQFHTKNTVAKLNEGIPQWGIPPGFYNFIKKGLESSDNMGLFQEFQARYQVMQDSPKIQAELVKLASYEKLDEAIGAAEDTINKYAESSGLRVVRLAREDIKNKGKEVIYEAQKAISSWIGDFKTMTGVSLGQSSPGQFDELKKLLEPGDILLERRNYYGSNAFLPGYWPHGALYIGTAEDLGKLGVDEEDLQDHPGFGDDEERAKERANRSWKAYTELDHSGHECTIIEAVSEGVIFSSMEHSIGEADSVAVLRPILEKAEIKEAIKRAFTFWNLPYDFEFDFTSTDKLVCTEVVYRAYGGNSGTIKFDVENIMGRPTMPAVNLVRRFQKDRLAGQPQFEFIAFLELPDKQINFSLKALFVACTFCAFMMALLICHLGVKTLKRRLVFVVLLVVFSAPAVIFFPGEDGKTGEAVFKKPEELEETLKLKGLTWWNYLEKGLIK
;
A
#
# COMPACT_ATOMS: atom_id res chain seq x y z
N MET A 1 -50.99 -11.94 -9.81
CA MET A 1 -50.44 -11.45 -11.10
C MET A 1 -49.07 -10.80 -10.86
N ALA A 2 -48.07 -11.62 -10.54
CA ALA A 2 -46.69 -11.18 -10.32
C ALA A 2 -45.88 -11.43 -11.60
N GLY A 3 -45.41 -10.38 -12.26
CA GLY A 3 -44.62 -10.55 -13.49
C GLY A 3 -44.26 -9.31 -14.29
N ARG A 4 -44.54 -8.07 -13.84
CA ARG A 4 -44.21 -6.86 -14.65
C ARG A 4 -43.70 -5.62 -13.92
N ALA A 5 -43.42 -5.65 -12.61
CA ALA A 5 -42.92 -4.46 -11.90
C ALA A 5 -41.38 -4.37 -11.77
N PHE A 6 -40.64 -5.47 -11.92
CA PHE A 6 -39.17 -5.48 -11.73
C PHE A 6 -38.35 -5.04 -12.97
N GLN A 7 -38.99 -4.43 -13.98
CA GLN A 7 -38.30 -3.96 -15.21
C GLN A 7 -38.10 -2.44 -15.28
N ARG A 8 -38.52 -1.66 -14.27
CA ARG A 8 -38.40 -0.19 -14.33
C ARG A 8 -37.17 0.42 -13.64
N ASP A 9 -36.48 -0.28 -12.75
CA ASP A 9 -35.28 0.26 -12.07
C ASP A 9 -33.95 -0.06 -12.77
N LEU A 10 -33.97 -0.75 -13.92
CA LEU A 10 -32.78 -0.91 -14.76
C LEU A 10 -32.52 0.30 -15.68
N VAL A 11 -33.35 1.35 -15.62
CA VAL A 11 -33.27 2.49 -16.56
C VAL A 11 -32.47 3.67 -16.01
N PHE A 12 -32.26 3.80 -14.70
CA PHE A 12 -31.44 4.89 -14.14
C PHE A 12 -29.93 4.58 -14.08
N SER A 13 -29.51 3.32 -14.33
CA SER A 13 -28.10 2.93 -14.47
C SER A 13 -27.57 3.00 -15.92
N LEU A 14 -28.39 3.50 -16.86
CA LEU A 14 -28.06 3.55 -18.30
C LEU A 14 -27.60 4.93 -18.81
N HIS A 15 -27.49 5.95 -17.96
CA HIS A 15 -26.92 7.25 -18.34
C HIS A 15 -25.39 7.35 -18.18
N LEU A 16 -24.71 6.35 -17.59
CA LEU A 16 -23.25 6.24 -17.64
C LEU A 16 -22.73 5.43 -18.86
N ASN A 17 -23.62 4.97 -19.73
CA ASN A 17 -23.28 4.20 -20.93
C ASN A 17 -23.13 5.05 -22.21
N PHE A 18 -23.52 6.33 -22.19
CA PHE A 18 -23.39 7.21 -23.36
C PHE A 18 -22.01 7.85 -23.51
N SER A 19 -21.21 7.95 -22.42
CA SER A 19 -19.82 8.43 -22.48
C SER A 19 -18.81 7.29 -22.70
N LEU A 20 -19.16 6.04 -22.36
CA LEU A 20 -18.32 4.88 -22.68
C LEU A 20 -18.47 4.42 -24.14
N LYS A 21 -19.65 4.58 -24.77
CA LYS A 21 -19.83 4.27 -26.20
C LYS A 21 -19.03 5.19 -27.13
N ARG A 22 -18.77 6.46 -26.75
CA ARG A 22 -17.84 7.33 -27.50
C ARG A 22 -16.36 7.01 -27.25
N LEU A 23 -16.01 6.47 -26.08
CA LEU A 23 -14.64 5.96 -25.81
C LEU A 23 -14.38 4.57 -26.43
N LEU A 24 -15.42 3.75 -26.60
CA LEU A 24 -15.39 2.43 -27.25
C LEU A 24 -15.71 2.47 -28.75
N GLN A 25 -16.08 3.63 -29.30
CA GLN A 25 -16.13 3.91 -30.74
C GLN A 25 -14.79 4.42 -31.29
N VAL A 26 -13.68 4.26 -30.57
CA VAL A 26 -12.39 4.10 -31.23
C VAL A 26 -12.48 2.76 -31.96
N ARG A 27 -12.69 2.79 -33.28
CA ARG A 27 -12.65 1.62 -34.17
C ARG A 27 -11.49 0.71 -33.78
N LEU A 28 -11.78 -0.34 -33.01
CA LEU A 28 -10.85 -1.42 -32.62
C LEU A 28 -10.54 -2.37 -33.80
N THR A 29 -10.79 -1.93 -35.02
CA THR A 29 -10.42 -2.57 -36.29
C THR A 29 -10.14 -1.45 -37.29
N PRO A 30 -8.84 -1.11 -37.46
CA PRO A 30 -8.03 -1.81 -38.47
C PRO A 30 -6.67 -2.31 -37.93
N TYR A 31 -6.54 -2.57 -36.62
CA TYR A 31 -5.27 -3.05 -36.03
C TYR A 31 -4.98 -4.55 -36.26
N PHE A 32 -5.93 -5.28 -36.81
CA PHE A 32 -5.74 -6.60 -37.40
C PHE A 32 -5.75 -6.51 -38.93
N ARG A 33 -4.82 -5.76 -39.53
CA ARG A 33 -4.43 -6.10 -40.91
C ARG A 33 -3.69 -7.44 -40.83
N ARG A 34 -4.41 -8.52 -41.16
CA ARG A 34 -3.83 -9.79 -41.57
C ARG A 34 -2.74 -9.49 -42.60
N ILE A 35 -1.49 -9.70 -42.23
CA ILE A 35 -0.54 -10.23 -43.20
C ILE A 35 -0.75 -11.74 -43.10
N GLU A 36 -1.49 -12.28 -44.06
CA GLU A 36 -1.62 -13.72 -44.23
C GLU A 36 -0.22 -14.28 -44.49
N MET A 37 0.33 -14.98 -43.50
CA MET A 37 1.44 -15.90 -43.74
C MET A 37 0.86 -17.07 -44.55
N PRO A 38 1.40 -17.40 -45.73
CA PRO A 38 0.89 -18.51 -46.54
C PRO A 38 0.87 -19.80 -45.71
N GLY A 39 -0.28 -20.50 -45.67
CA GLY A 39 -0.40 -21.81 -45.00
C GLY A 39 -1.29 -21.87 -43.76
N GLU A 40 -2.33 -21.04 -43.66
CA GLU A 40 -3.27 -21.03 -42.52
C GLU A 40 -4.34 -22.15 -42.53
N LYS A 41 -4.30 -23.11 -43.47
CA LYS A 41 -5.34 -24.13 -43.65
C LYS A 41 -4.89 -25.54 -43.21
N THR A 42 -4.85 -25.79 -41.90
CA THR A 42 -5.00 -27.15 -41.32
C THR A 42 -5.35 -27.03 -39.82
N GLU A 43 -6.60 -27.29 -39.46
CA GLU A 43 -7.22 -26.80 -38.22
C GLU A 43 -6.66 -27.39 -36.91
N SER A 44 -6.22 -28.65 -36.86
CA SER A 44 -5.73 -29.27 -35.60
C SER A 44 -4.29 -28.87 -35.23
N ARG A 45 -3.42 -28.62 -36.22
CA ARG A 45 -2.02 -28.17 -36.02
C ARG A 45 -1.90 -26.66 -35.78
N GLY A 46 -2.93 -25.88 -36.12
CA GLY A 46 -2.95 -24.43 -35.97
C GLY A 46 -3.02 -23.94 -34.52
N VAL A 47 -3.68 -24.67 -33.62
CA VAL A 47 -3.84 -24.27 -32.20
C VAL A 47 -2.54 -24.47 -31.43
N MET A 48 -1.93 -25.67 -31.51
CA MET A 48 -0.66 -25.97 -30.84
C MET A 48 0.45 -25.01 -31.29
N ARG A 49 0.51 -24.71 -32.59
CA ARG A 49 1.44 -23.71 -33.15
C ARG A 49 1.18 -22.30 -32.61
N ARG A 50 -0.08 -21.88 -32.49
CA ARG A 50 -0.45 -20.58 -31.90
C ARG A 50 -0.05 -20.51 -30.43
N LEU A 51 -0.25 -21.59 -29.68
CA LEU A 51 0.15 -21.68 -28.28
C LEU A 51 1.67 -21.64 -28.12
N ALA A 52 2.41 -22.47 -28.86
CA ALA A 52 3.87 -22.48 -28.86
C ALA A 52 4.46 -21.10 -29.21
N ARG A 53 3.89 -20.43 -30.23
CA ARG A 53 4.26 -19.06 -30.60
C ARG A 53 4.01 -18.07 -29.47
N ARG A 54 2.87 -18.15 -28.77
CA ARG A 54 2.56 -17.29 -27.62
C ARG A 54 3.50 -17.56 -26.45
N LEU A 55 3.81 -18.81 -26.14
CA LEU A 55 4.74 -19.20 -25.07
C LEU A 55 6.17 -18.71 -25.36
N VAL A 56 6.68 -18.93 -26.57
CA VAL A 56 8.00 -18.42 -26.98
C VAL A 56 8.03 -16.89 -26.93
N ARG A 57 6.98 -16.20 -27.38
CA ARG A 57 6.91 -14.72 -27.27
C ARG A 57 6.77 -14.23 -25.83
N PHE A 58 6.14 -15.00 -24.96
CA PHE A 58 6.04 -14.66 -23.54
C PHE A 58 7.41 -14.80 -22.85
N TYR A 59 8.15 -15.87 -23.17
CA TYR A 59 9.50 -16.12 -22.64
C TYR A 59 10.56 -15.21 -23.27
N TYR A 60 10.54 -15.04 -24.59
CA TYR A 60 11.41 -14.18 -25.37
C TYR A 60 10.58 -13.07 -26.05
N PRO A 61 10.22 -12.01 -25.31
CA PRO A 61 9.43 -10.91 -25.84
C PRO A 61 10.17 -10.12 -26.94
N ARG A 62 11.49 -10.29 -27.04
CA ARG A 62 12.37 -9.70 -28.06
C ARG A 62 12.86 -10.78 -29.01
N LEU A 63 11.93 -11.47 -29.67
CA LEU A 63 12.22 -12.42 -30.74
C LEU A 63 12.26 -11.68 -32.09
N GLU A 64 13.42 -11.70 -32.72
CA GLU A 64 13.66 -11.12 -34.03
C GLU A 64 13.99 -12.22 -35.05
N ILE A 65 13.42 -12.12 -36.25
CA ILE A 65 13.63 -13.08 -37.34
C ILE A 65 14.01 -12.30 -38.59
N SER A 66 15.11 -12.67 -39.24
CA SER A 66 15.62 -12.05 -40.48
C SER A 66 15.75 -13.10 -41.58
N GLY A 67 15.39 -12.75 -42.82
CA GLY A 67 15.50 -13.64 -43.98
C GLY A 67 14.39 -14.70 -44.08
N VAL A 68 13.25 -14.53 -43.39
CA VAL A 68 12.18 -15.55 -43.35
C VAL A 68 11.63 -15.92 -44.73
N GLU A 69 11.64 -14.97 -45.67
CA GLU A 69 11.26 -15.16 -47.07
C GLU A 69 12.12 -16.18 -47.82
N LYS A 70 13.31 -16.49 -47.32
CA LYS A 70 14.23 -17.48 -47.90
C LYS A 70 13.83 -18.92 -47.58
N ILE A 71 12.82 -19.13 -46.73
CA ILE A 71 12.30 -20.47 -46.39
C ILE A 71 11.17 -20.85 -47.36
N PRO A 72 11.35 -21.93 -48.16
CA PRO A 72 10.28 -22.45 -49.01
C PRO A 72 9.03 -22.83 -48.22
N GLN A 73 7.88 -22.30 -48.63
CA GLN A 73 6.59 -22.55 -47.97
C GLN A 73 5.96 -23.91 -48.35
N SER A 74 6.39 -24.49 -49.47
CA SER A 74 6.01 -25.81 -49.97
C SER A 74 7.25 -26.58 -50.47
N GLY A 75 7.09 -27.86 -50.80
CA GLY A 75 8.19 -28.72 -51.27
C GLY A 75 9.17 -29.19 -50.18
N PRO A 76 10.15 -30.03 -50.56
CA PRO A 76 11.14 -30.62 -49.67
C PRO A 76 12.16 -29.58 -49.19
N VAL A 77 12.25 -29.40 -47.87
CA VAL A 77 13.18 -28.44 -47.27
C VAL A 77 13.86 -29.04 -46.05
N LEU A 78 15.19 -28.92 -46.00
CA LEU A 78 15.99 -29.32 -44.85
C LEU A 78 16.51 -28.08 -44.13
N LEU A 79 15.94 -27.79 -42.96
CA LEU A 79 16.34 -26.68 -42.10
C LEU A 79 17.50 -27.13 -41.20
N CYS A 80 18.68 -26.55 -41.40
CA CYS A 80 19.87 -26.82 -40.60
C CYS A 80 20.13 -25.66 -39.64
N ALA A 81 20.10 -25.89 -38.33
CA ALA A 81 20.32 -24.82 -37.34
C ALA A 81 21.40 -25.20 -36.32
N ASN A 82 22.08 -24.20 -35.74
CA ASN A 82 22.93 -24.43 -34.56
C ASN A 82 22.08 -24.76 -33.33
N HIS A 83 22.66 -25.49 -32.38
CA HIS A 83 21.92 -26.00 -31.21
C HIS A 83 22.52 -25.51 -29.89
N SER A 84 21.84 -24.54 -29.26
CA SER A 84 22.34 -23.87 -28.06
C SER A 84 21.38 -23.91 -26.87
N ASN A 85 20.08 -24.18 -27.05
CA ASN A 85 19.08 -24.10 -25.98
C ASN A 85 18.07 -25.26 -25.97
N SER A 86 18.56 -26.47 -26.26
CA SER A 86 17.83 -27.73 -26.11
C SER A 86 16.42 -27.65 -26.73
N MET A 87 15.36 -27.93 -25.97
CA MET A 87 13.98 -27.97 -26.47
C MET A 87 13.43 -26.62 -26.97
N VAL A 88 14.08 -25.50 -26.67
CA VAL A 88 13.63 -24.18 -27.14
C VAL A 88 13.96 -23.99 -28.63
N ASP A 89 15.10 -24.53 -29.10
CA ASP A 89 15.57 -24.35 -30.48
C ASP A 89 14.60 -24.94 -31.53
N PRO A 90 14.11 -26.20 -31.40
CA PRO A 90 13.12 -26.75 -32.34
C PRO A 90 11.84 -25.93 -32.41
N VAL A 91 11.39 -25.39 -31.27
CA VAL A 91 10.17 -24.57 -31.22
C VAL A 91 10.39 -23.24 -31.94
N LEU A 92 11.55 -22.61 -31.77
CA LEU A 92 11.90 -21.37 -32.47
C LEU A 92 11.99 -21.56 -33.98
N ILE A 93 12.62 -22.64 -34.44
CA ILE A 93 12.73 -22.94 -35.86
C ILE A 93 11.35 -23.28 -36.44
N GLY A 94 10.52 -24.07 -35.73
CA GLY A 94 9.14 -24.34 -36.15
C GLY A 94 8.26 -23.08 -36.21
N VAL A 95 8.46 -22.12 -35.29
CA VAL A 95 7.79 -20.81 -35.34
C VAL A 95 8.29 -19.97 -36.53
N THR A 96 9.60 -20.01 -36.81
CA THR A 96 10.27 -19.27 -37.87
C THR A 96 9.88 -19.77 -39.26
N ALA A 97 9.83 -21.09 -39.45
CA ALA A 97 9.57 -21.72 -40.74
C ALA A 97 8.17 -21.43 -41.29
N GLY A 98 7.20 -21.05 -40.46
CA GLY A 98 5.83 -20.77 -40.89
C GLY A 98 5.02 -22.01 -41.32
N ARG A 99 5.66 -23.18 -41.47
CA ARG A 99 5.05 -24.49 -41.83
C ARG A 99 5.44 -25.59 -40.83
N PRO A 100 4.75 -26.75 -40.78
CA PRO A 100 5.11 -27.86 -39.89
C PRO A 100 6.51 -28.40 -40.23
N VAL A 101 7.39 -28.46 -39.23
CA VAL A 101 8.76 -29.00 -39.35
C VAL A 101 8.89 -30.22 -38.45
N ARG A 102 9.39 -31.32 -39.00
CA ARG A 102 9.68 -32.55 -38.25
C ARG A 102 11.13 -32.50 -37.79
N PHE A 103 11.40 -32.52 -36.49
CA PHE A 103 12.77 -32.54 -36.00
C PHE A 103 13.20 -33.93 -35.59
N MET A 104 14.50 -34.19 -35.77
CA MET A 104 15.18 -35.32 -35.17
C MET A 104 15.44 -35.05 -33.69
N ALA A 105 14.85 -35.85 -32.80
CA ALA A 105 14.99 -35.72 -31.34
C ALA A 105 15.58 -36.99 -30.72
N LYS A 106 16.21 -36.87 -29.54
CA LYS A 106 16.87 -38.01 -28.87
C LYS A 106 15.88 -39.14 -28.63
N ALA A 107 16.23 -40.37 -29.05
CA ALA A 107 15.34 -41.52 -28.96
C ALA A 107 14.80 -41.79 -27.53
N THR A 108 15.60 -41.55 -26.49
CA THR A 108 15.18 -41.73 -25.08
C THR A 108 14.00 -40.84 -24.66
N LEU A 109 13.71 -39.75 -25.39
CA LEU A 109 12.54 -38.92 -25.13
C LEU A 109 11.24 -39.59 -25.58
N PHE A 110 11.32 -40.53 -26.53
CA PHE A 110 10.17 -41.26 -27.06
C PHE A 110 9.74 -42.41 -26.14
N ASP A 111 10.64 -42.90 -25.28
CA ASP A 111 10.35 -43.94 -24.29
C ASP A 111 9.57 -43.39 -23.07
N MET A 112 9.49 -42.06 -22.93
CA MET A 112 8.77 -41.41 -21.84
C MET A 112 7.24 -41.40 -22.10
N PRO A 113 6.38 -41.83 -21.17
CA PRO A 113 4.95 -42.07 -21.44
C PRO A 113 4.15 -40.86 -21.96
N VAL A 114 4.44 -39.67 -21.45
CA VAL A 114 3.74 -38.42 -21.82
C VAL A 114 4.52 -37.66 -22.89
N VAL A 115 5.83 -37.50 -22.68
CA VAL A 115 6.70 -36.75 -23.60
C VAL A 115 6.78 -37.46 -24.96
N GLY A 116 6.91 -38.79 -24.97
CA GLY A 116 6.97 -39.58 -26.21
C GLY A 116 5.70 -39.47 -27.05
N ARG A 117 4.51 -39.57 -26.42
CA ARG A 117 3.23 -39.35 -27.12
C ARG A 117 3.15 -37.95 -27.75
N ALA A 118 3.62 -36.93 -27.04
CA ALA A 118 3.67 -35.57 -27.57
C ALA A 118 4.67 -35.44 -28.73
N MET A 119 5.85 -36.08 -28.64
CA MET A 119 6.85 -36.09 -29.72
C MET A 119 6.30 -36.75 -31.00
N TYR A 120 5.62 -37.90 -30.89
CA TYR A 120 4.95 -38.55 -32.02
C TYR A 120 3.82 -37.68 -32.61
N ALA A 121 3.00 -37.06 -31.76
CA ALA A 121 1.91 -36.17 -32.23
C ALA A 121 2.43 -34.93 -32.98
N LEU A 122 3.61 -34.45 -32.61
CA LEU A 122 4.31 -33.35 -33.29
C LEU A 122 5.04 -33.79 -34.56
N GLY A 123 5.09 -35.10 -34.86
CA GLY A 123 5.78 -35.66 -36.01
C GLY A 123 7.31 -35.67 -35.87
N MET A 124 7.82 -35.68 -34.64
CA MET A 124 9.27 -35.76 -34.37
C MET A 124 9.78 -37.16 -34.70
N VAL A 125 11.05 -37.24 -35.14
CA VAL A 125 11.70 -38.49 -35.55
C VAL A 125 12.71 -38.91 -34.47
N PRO A 126 12.67 -40.15 -33.96
CA PRO A 126 13.68 -40.64 -33.03
C PRO A 126 15.04 -40.76 -33.72
N ALA A 127 16.03 -40.08 -33.15
CA ALA A 127 17.42 -40.10 -33.60
C ALA A 127 18.29 -40.86 -32.59
N TYR A 128 18.92 -41.93 -33.08
CA TYR A 128 19.90 -42.72 -32.33
C TYR A 128 21.32 -42.21 -32.63
N ARG A 129 22.14 -41.96 -31.59
CA ARG A 129 23.49 -41.41 -31.74
C ARG A 129 24.53 -42.43 -31.28
N GLY A 130 25.52 -42.73 -32.11
CA GLY A 130 26.61 -43.66 -31.75
C GLY A 130 27.50 -43.19 -30.59
N MET A 131 27.46 -41.90 -30.21
CA MET A 131 28.11 -41.41 -28.99
C MET A 131 27.32 -41.72 -27.72
N ASP A 132 26.01 -41.92 -27.82
CA ASP A 132 25.17 -42.26 -26.66
C ASP A 132 25.24 -43.77 -26.38
N ASP A 133 25.44 -44.59 -27.41
CA ASP A 133 25.61 -46.05 -27.33
C ASP A 133 26.29 -46.59 -28.62
N ALA A 134 27.48 -47.20 -28.48
CA ALA A 134 28.26 -47.73 -29.60
C ALA A 134 27.56 -48.91 -30.33
N SER A 135 26.61 -49.59 -29.68
CA SER A 135 25.82 -50.68 -30.28
C SER A 135 24.75 -50.18 -31.26
N GLN A 136 24.50 -48.86 -31.33
CA GLN A 136 23.38 -48.26 -32.07
C GLN A 136 23.78 -47.62 -33.41
N VAL A 137 24.98 -47.88 -33.92
CA VAL A 137 25.45 -47.36 -35.22
C VAL A 137 24.50 -47.72 -36.36
N ARG A 138 23.95 -48.94 -36.38
CA ARG A 138 22.97 -49.38 -37.39
C ARG A 138 21.64 -48.62 -37.28
N ARG A 139 21.20 -48.32 -36.05
CA ARG A 139 19.96 -47.55 -35.80
C ARG A 139 20.11 -46.07 -36.13
N ASN A 140 21.31 -45.50 -35.98
CA ASN A 140 21.62 -44.14 -36.42
C ASN A 140 21.46 -44.00 -37.95
N LEU A 141 21.95 -44.98 -38.72
CA LEU A 141 21.75 -45.00 -40.18
C LEU A 141 20.26 -45.07 -40.54
N GLN A 142 19.49 -45.93 -39.87
CA GLN A 142 18.03 -46.00 -40.06
C GLN A 142 17.33 -44.68 -39.74
N SER A 143 17.71 -43.96 -38.67
CA SER A 143 17.17 -42.63 -38.38
C SER A 143 17.43 -41.64 -39.52
N LEU A 144 18.62 -41.66 -40.13
CA LEU A 144 18.94 -40.80 -41.28
C LEU A 144 18.16 -41.20 -42.52
N ASP A 145 17.92 -42.50 -42.73
CA ASP A 145 17.09 -43.00 -43.84
C ASP A 145 15.65 -42.48 -43.72
N THR A 146 15.06 -42.55 -42.52
CA THR A 146 13.73 -41.96 -42.24
C THR A 146 13.72 -40.44 -42.47
N GLY A 147 14.83 -39.75 -42.21
CA GLY A 147 14.96 -38.34 -42.54
C GLY A 147 14.95 -38.05 -44.03
N ALA A 148 15.64 -38.88 -44.83
CA ALA A 148 15.61 -38.79 -46.29
C ALA A 148 14.19 -39.07 -46.82
N GLU A 149 13.50 -40.08 -46.32
CA GLU A 149 12.11 -40.40 -46.68
C GLU A 149 11.16 -39.20 -46.47
N ILE A 150 11.31 -38.45 -45.37
CA ILE A 150 10.52 -37.23 -45.13
C ILE A 150 10.75 -36.18 -46.22
N LEU A 151 11.98 -36.05 -46.72
CA LEU A 151 12.28 -35.16 -47.85
C LEU A 151 11.69 -35.71 -49.15
N VAL A 152 11.74 -37.02 -49.39
CA VAL A 152 11.10 -37.68 -50.54
C VAL A 152 9.59 -37.43 -50.56
N GLU A 153 8.95 -37.43 -49.40
CA GLU A 153 7.53 -37.08 -49.23
C GLU A 153 7.22 -35.57 -49.45
N GLY A 154 8.22 -34.75 -49.82
CA GLY A 154 8.05 -33.32 -50.06
C GLY A 154 7.81 -32.48 -48.80
N LYS A 155 8.18 -33.00 -47.62
CA LYS A 155 7.93 -32.36 -46.32
C LYS A 155 9.16 -31.57 -45.82
N ALA A 156 8.94 -30.75 -44.78
CA ALA A 156 10.01 -30.02 -44.11
C ALA A 156 10.61 -30.83 -42.95
N LEU A 157 11.93 -30.98 -42.96
CA LEU A 157 12.74 -31.63 -41.93
C LEU A 157 13.65 -30.60 -41.25
N GLY A 158 13.80 -30.70 -39.94
CA GLY A 158 14.72 -29.88 -39.15
C GLY A 158 15.81 -30.73 -38.51
N ILE A 159 17.06 -30.29 -38.60
CA ILE A 159 18.21 -30.96 -38.00
C ILE A 159 19.19 -29.96 -37.38
N PHE A 160 19.81 -30.39 -36.28
CA PHE A 160 20.93 -29.73 -35.64
C PHE A 160 22.21 -30.50 -35.96
N PRO A 161 23.00 -30.11 -36.97
CA PRO A 161 24.03 -30.96 -37.54
C PRO A 161 25.26 -31.14 -36.64
N GLU A 162 25.40 -30.35 -35.57
CA GLU A 162 26.39 -30.54 -34.50
C GLU A 162 26.16 -31.85 -33.71
N GLY A 163 24.89 -32.30 -33.65
CA GLY A 163 24.51 -33.54 -32.97
C GLY A 163 24.63 -33.51 -31.44
N LYS A 164 24.89 -32.35 -30.85
CA LYS A 164 24.90 -32.07 -29.40
C LYS A 164 24.50 -30.61 -29.20
N THR A 165 24.26 -30.22 -27.95
CA THR A 165 23.96 -28.82 -27.61
C THR A 165 25.17 -28.22 -26.91
N THR A 166 25.52 -26.97 -27.23
CA THR A 166 26.73 -26.31 -26.70
C THR A 166 26.42 -24.94 -26.09
N ASP A 167 27.23 -24.56 -25.09
CA ASP A 167 27.15 -23.26 -24.41
C ASP A 167 28.12 -22.21 -24.97
N LYS A 168 29.07 -22.62 -25.82
CA LYS A 168 30.15 -21.76 -26.32
C LYS A 168 29.69 -20.85 -27.46
N ALA A 169 30.29 -19.66 -27.60
CA ALA A 169 30.14 -18.78 -28.76
C ALA A 169 30.87 -19.29 -30.03
N ARG A 170 30.82 -20.61 -30.28
CA ARG A 170 31.48 -21.29 -31.40
C ARG A 170 30.58 -22.41 -31.91
N LEU A 171 30.60 -22.60 -33.23
CA LEU A 171 29.95 -23.74 -33.88
C LEU A 171 30.80 -25.00 -33.63
N ASP A 172 30.20 -26.04 -33.04
CA ASP A 172 30.86 -27.34 -32.93
C ASP A 172 30.98 -28.03 -34.30
N LYS A 173 31.75 -29.13 -34.36
CA LYS A 173 31.96 -29.87 -35.61
C LYS A 173 30.62 -30.34 -36.20
N VAL A 174 30.28 -29.79 -37.38
CA VAL A 174 29.14 -30.19 -38.19
C VAL A 174 29.35 -31.61 -38.74
N ARG A 175 28.38 -32.49 -38.51
CA ARG A 175 28.39 -33.88 -38.99
C ARG A 175 27.73 -33.99 -40.36
N SER A 176 28.09 -35.03 -41.10
CA SER A 176 27.59 -35.27 -42.46
C SER A 176 26.12 -35.72 -42.55
N GLY A 177 25.40 -35.87 -41.44
CA GLY A 177 24.03 -36.41 -41.42
C GLY A 177 23.04 -35.57 -42.25
N ALA A 178 23.10 -34.24 -42.14
CA ALA A 178 22.26 -33.33 -42.92
C ALA A 178 22.51 -33.47 -44.44
N ALA A 179 23.78 -33.40 -44.84
CA ALA A 179 24.18 -33.55 -46.23
C ALA A 179 23.81 -34.94 -46.79
N ARG A 180 24.01 -36.00 -45.99
CA ARG A 180 23.64 -37.37 -46.38
C ARG A 180 22.14 -37.51 -46.66
N MET A 181 21.27 -36.96 -45.81
CA MET A 181 19.82 -37.04 -46.03
C MET A 181 19.38 -36.29 -47.29
N ALA A 182 19.93 -35.09 -47.51
CA ALA A 182 19.60 -34.29 -48.68
C ALA A 182 20.05 -34.95 -49.99
N ILE A 183 21.29 -35.44 -50.03
CA ILE A 183 21.86 -36.13 -51.21
C ILE A 183 21.17 -37.48 -51.43
N LYS A 184 20.86 -38.23 -50.37
CA LYS A 184 20.13 -39.50 -50.50
C LYS A 184 18.75 -39.31 -51.12
N ALA A 185 17.99 -38.33 -50.64
CA ALA A 185 16.67 -38.02 -51.22
C ALA A 185 16.79 -37.57 -52.69
N PHE A 186 17.86 -36.87 -53.06
CA PHE A 186 18.18 -36.53 -54.45
C PHE A 186 18.49 -37.78 -55.30
N ASP A 187 19.33 -38.70 -54.79
CA ASP A 187 19.66 -39.96 -55.46
C ASP A 187 18.42 -40.85 -55.64
N GLU A 188 17.46 -40.79 -54.72
CA GLU A 188 16.15 -41.47 -54.80
C GLU A 188 15.14 -40.79 -55.75
N GLY A 189 15.57 -39.75 -56.48
CA GLY A 189 14.79 -39.11 -57.54
C GLY A 189 14.01 -37.87 -57.11
N THR A 190 14.15 -37.42 -55.87
CA THR A 190 13.54 -36.15 -55.42
C THR A 190 14.31 -34.97 -56.02
N ARG A 191 13.57 -33.95 -56.48
CA ARG A 191 14.12 -32.74 -57.10
C ARG A 191 13.61 -31.50 -56.38
N GLY A 192 14.35 -30.40 -56.47
CA GLY A 192 14.03 -29.12 -55.82
C GLY A 192 14.24 -29.14 -54.31
N ILE A 193 15.17 -29.96 -53.80
CA ILE A 193 15.47 -30.00 -52.36
C ILE A 193 16.24 -28.74 -51.99
N GLN A 194 15.74 -28.01 -51.00
CA GLN A 194 16.40 -26.80 -50.49
C GLN A 194 16.98 -27.07 -49.10
N VAL A 195 18.31 -26.93 -48.94
CA VAL A 195 18.94 -26.92 -47.62
C VAL A 195 19.09 -25.48 -47.14
N VAL A 196 18.40 -25.14 -46.06
CA VAL A 196 18.37 -23.77 -45.53
C VAL A 196 19.13 -23.72 -44.20
N PRO A 197 20.24 -22.98 -44.11
CA PRO A 197 20.95 -22.76 -42.85
C PRO A 197 20.26 -21.67 -42.01
N LEU A 198 20.16 -21.85 -40.69
CA LEU A 198 19.58 -20.90 -39.74
C LEU A 198 20.52 -20.71 -38.53
N GLY A 199 20.88 -19.46 -38.25
CA GLY A 199 21.60 -19.07 -37.04
C GLY A 199 20.64 -18.61 -35.94
N ILE A 200 20.63 -19.31 -34.81
CA ILE A 200 19.92 -18.95 -33.58
C ILE A 200 20.92 -18.26 -32.64
N ASN A 201 20.67 -17.00 -32.32
CA ASN A 201 21.50 -16.17 -31.47
C ASN A 201 20.72 -15.74 -30.22
N TYR A 202 21.22 -16.07 -29.04
CA TYR A 202 20.60 -15.71 -27.76
C TYR A 202 21.38 -14.61 -27.07
N GLU A 203 20.69 -13.61 -26.51
CA GLU A 203 21.33 -12.59 -25.66
C GLU A 203 21.74 -13.23 -24.34
N ARG A 204 20.78 -13.87 -23.67
CA ARG A 204 20.99 -14.73 -22.49
C ARG A 204 19.91 -15.81 -22.49
N LYS A 205 20.26 -17.05 -22.84
CA LYS A 205 19.29 -18.11 -23.13
C LYS A 205 18.57 -18.66 -21.89
N GLU A 206 19.22 -18.62 -20.74
CA GLU A 206 18.69 -19.08 -19.46
C GLU A 206 17.77 -18.05 -18.77
N GLN A 207 17.79 -16.79 -19.24
CA GLN A 207 17.07 -15.70 -18.61
C GLN A 207 15.68 -15.51 -19.23
N PHE A 208 14.65 -15.65 -18.39
CA PHE A 208 13.29 -15.28 -18.76
C PHE A 208 13.23 -13.80 -19.19
N ARG A 209 12.50 -13.51 -20.27
CA ARG A 209 12.39 -12.19 -20.91
C ARG A 209 13.68 -11.65 -21.54
N SER A 210 14.55 -12.54 -22.00
CA SER A 210 15.74 -12.21 -22.80
C SER A 210 15.41 -12.04 -24.29
N ALA A 211 16.41 -11.71 -25.12
CA ALA A 211 16.27 -11.57 -26.57
C ALA A 211 16.80 -12.78 -27.35
N VAL A 212 16.23 -12.99 -28.53
CA VAL A 212 16.64 -14.02 -29.49
C VAL A 212 16.59 -13.42 -30.89
N TRP A 213 17.63 -13.66 -31.68
CA TRP A 213 17.68 -13.33 -33.09
C TRP A 213 17.92 -14.58 -33.93
N VAL A 214 16.95 -14.90 -34.79
CA VAL A 214 17.04 -16.00 -35.76
C VAL A 214 17.34 -15.42 -37.14
N ARG A 215 18.48 -15.82 -37.72
CA ARG A 215 18.93 -15.37 -39.04
C ARG A 215 18.86 -16.53 -40.03
N VAL A 216 18.05 -16.39 -41.07
CA VAL A 216 17.92 -17.37 -42.14
C VAL A 216 18.92 -17.03 -43.25
N GLY A 217 19.77 -17.99 -43.61
CA GLY A 217 20.71 -17.85 -44.72
C GLY A 217 20.09 -18.20 -46.06
N ASP A 218 20.87 -18.00 -47.13
CA ASP A 218 20.45 -18.35 -48.47
C ASP A 218 20.29 -19.87 -48.60
N PRO A 219 19.21 -20.34 -49.24
CA PRO A 219 19.00 -21.76 -49.45
C PRO A 219 20.07 -22.30 -50.40
N ILE A 220 20.42 -23.57 -50.22
CA ILE A 220 21.27 -24.33 -51.13
C ILE A 220 20.34 -25.26 -51.91
N ASP A 221 20.24 -25.02 -53.22
CA ASP A 221 19.56 -25.91 -54.13
C ASP A 221 20.42 -27.16 -54.37
N ILE A 222 19.92 -28.34 -54.01
CA ILE A 222 20.68 -29.58 -54.10
C ILE A 222 20.87 -30.03 -55.54
N ASP A 223 19.94 -29.73 -56.43
CA ASP A 223 20.03 -30.07 -57.85
C ASP A 223 21.20 -29.32 -58.49
N GLU A 224 21.29 -28.01 -58.25
CA GLU A 224 22.43 -27.18 -58.70
C GLU A 224 23.73 -27.57 -57.98
N TRP A 225 23.65 -27.92 -56.69
CA TRP A 225 24.81 -28.28 -55.89
C TRP A 225 25.47 -29.56 -56.41
N VAL A 226 24.69 -30.62 -56.68
CA VAL A 226 25.23 -31.89 -57.20
C VAL A 226 25.82 -31.71 -58.60
N GLN A 227 25.18 -30.88 -59.45
CA GLN A 227 25.71 -30.56 -60.78
C GLN A 227 27.07 -29.86 -60.72
N ARG A 228 27.32 -28.99 -59.73
CA ARG A 228 28.62 -28.32 -59.52
C ARG A 228 29.78 -29.30 -59.27
N TYR A 229 29.48 -30.53 -58.85
CA TYR A 229 30.47 -31.59 -58.61
C TYR A 229 30.34 -32.72 -59.62
N ASP A 230 30.03 -32.40 -60.89
CA ASP A 230 29.95 -33.34 -62.01
C ASP A 230 28.95 -34.49 -61.80
N GLY A 231 27.92 -34.30 -60.96
CA GLY A 231 26.98 -35.35 -60.61
C GLY A 231 27.49 -36.37 -59.59
N ASP A 232 28.70 -36.19 -59.03
CA ASP A 232 29.24 -37.10 -58.01
C ASP A 232 28.64 -36.78 -56.62
N SER A 233 27.58 -37.53 -56.27
CA SER A 233 26.87 -37.43 -55.00
C SER A 233 27.78 -37.57 -53.77
N ARG A 234 28.86 -38.36 -53.83
CA ARG A 234 29.79 -38.52 -52.70
C ARG A 234 30.67 -37.29 -52.49
N LYS A 235 31.20 -36.71 -53.57
CA LYS A 235 31.95 -35.44 -53.50
C LYS A 235 31.04 -34.30 -53.08
N ALA A 236 29.85 -34.19 -53.69
CA ALA A 236 28.84 -33.19 -53.37
C ALA A 236 28.43 -33.23 -51.90
N MET A 237 28.20 -34.42 -51.31
CA MET A 237 27.86 -34.60 -49.89
C MET A 237 28.96 -34.08 -48.94
N ARG A 238 30.23 -34.40 -49.23
CA ARG A 238 31.36 -33.95 -48.40
C ARG A 238 31.48 -32.43 -48.43
N ALA A 239 31.43 -31.85 -49.62
CA ALA A 239 31.48 -30.40 -49.80
C ALA A 239 30.27 -29.70 -49.17
N LEU A 240 29.07 -30.28 -49.29
CA LEU A 240 27.84 -29.75 -48.69
C LEU A 240 27.94 -29.68 -47.16
N THR A 241 28.60 -30.65 -46.52
CA THR A 241 28.80 -30.64 -45.07
C THR A 241 29.63 -29.42 -44.63
N THR A 242 30.69 -29.10 -45.39
CA THR A 242 31.54 -27.92 -45.14
C THR A 242 30.78 -26.64 -45.43
N GLU A 243 30.05 -26.57 -46.56
CA GLU A 243 29.23 -25.40 -46.93
C GLU A 243 28.16 -25.09 -45.87
N ILE A 244 27.46 -26.10 -45.35
CA ILE A 244 26.50 -25.93 -44.27
C ILE A 244 27.20 -25.35 -43.03
N ALA A 245 28.40 -25.83 -42.70
CA ALA A 245 29.16 -25.33 -41.56
C ALA A 245 29.54 -23.85 -41.74
N ASP A 246 30.06 -23.48 -42.91
CA ASP A 246 30.51 -22.12 -43.20
C ASP A 246 29.33 -21.14 -43.22
N ARG A 247 28.19 -21.52 -43.83
CA ARG A 247 26.97 -20.71 -43.77
C ARG A 247 26.45 -20.57 -42.34
N LEU A 248 26.48 -21.62 -41.52
CA LEU A 248 26.05 -21.52 -40.12
C LEU A 248 26.93 -20.55 -39.32
N LYS A 249 28.27 -20.61 -39.48
CA LYS A 249 29.20 -19.66 -38.84
C LYS A 249 28.87 -18.22 -39.20
N GLN A 250 28.56 -17.95 -40.47
CA GLN A 250 28.16 -16.63 -40.93
C GLN A 250 26.84 -16.14 -40.33
N LEU A 251 25.94 -17.04 -39.92
CA LEU A 251 24.62 -16.67 -39.39
C LEU A 251 24.58 -16.51 -37.87
N MET A 252 25.51 -17.13 -37.16
CA MET A 252 25.61 -17.05 -35.70
C MET A 252 26.71 -16.09 -35.23
N VAL A 253 26.68 -15.76 -33.94
CA VAL A 253 27.83 -15.21 -33.21
C VAL A 253 28.84 -16.35 -33.10
N HIS A 254 29.94 -16.24 -33.86
CA HIS A 254 30.97 -17.27 -33.97
C HIS A 254 32.34 -16.66 -33.72
N LEU A 255 33.12 -17.28 -32.82
CA LEU A 255 34.55 -17.07 -32.70
C LEU A 255 35.28 -18.32 -33.21
N ASP A 256 36.26 -18.13 -34.10
CA ASP A 256 37.10 -19.22 -34.60
C ASP A 256 37.94 -19.82 -33.45
N GLU A 257 38.50 -18.93 -32.61
CA GLU A 257 39.27 -19.23 -31.40
C GLU A 257 38.41 -18.89 -30.14
N PRO A 258 37.77 -19.88 -29.48
CA PRO A 258 36.81 -19.64 -28.39
C PRO A 258 37.45 -19.07 -27.11
N GLU A 259 38.76 -19.23 -26.93
CA GLU A 259 39.53 -18.62 -25.86
C GLU A 259 39.42 -17.08 -25.84
N TRP A 260 39.09 -16.44 -26.96
CA TRP A 260 38.89 -15.00 -27.07
C TRP A 260 37.51 -14.50 -26.58
N GLU A 261 36.62 -15.40 -26.16
CA GLU A 261 35.27 -15.07 -25.67
C GLU A 261 35.24 -14.01 -24.55
N PRO A 262 36.15 -13.97 -23.55
CA PRO A 262 36.17 -12.92 -22.54
C PRO A 262 36.36 -11.51 -23.11
N TRP A 263 37.14 -11.36 -24.19
CA TRP A 263 37.35 -10.07 -24.84
C TRP A 263 36.15 -9.65 -25.69
N LEU A 264 35.39 -10.60 -26.26
CA LEU A 264 34.13 -10.29 -26.94
C LEU A 264 33.13 -9.62 -25.98
N GLU A 265 33.04 -10.08 -24.73
CA GLU A 265 32.16 -9.48 -23.71
C GLU A 265 32.61 -8.06 -23.32
N ASP A 266 33.91 -7.82 -23.19
CA ASP A 266 34.43 -6.49 -22.89
C ASP A 266 34.26 -5.52 -24.07
N LEU A 267 34.52 -5.99 -25.30
CA LEU A 267 34.34 -5.20 -26.52
C LEU A 267 32.88 -4.83 -26.76
N GLU A 268 31.91 -5.67 -26.38
CA GLU A 268 30.47 -5.34 -26.44
C GLU A 268 30.14 -4.07 -25.63
N ILE A 269 30.90 -3.79 -24.58
CA ILE A 269 30.74 -2.61 -23.72
C ILE A 269 31.63 -1.44 -24.19
N MET A 270 32.82 -1.75 -24.68
CA MET A 270 33.84 -0.75 -24.97
C MET A 270 33.68 -0.15 -26.35
N VAL A 271 33.44 -0.95 -27.40
CA VAL A 271 33.38 -0.46 -28.77
C VAL A 271 32.24 0.57 -28.91
N PRO A 272 32.52 1.81 -29.34
CA PRO A 272 31.48 2.79 -29.56
C PRO A 272 30.49 2.31 -30.62
N ASP A 273 29.21 2.66 -30.50
CA ASP A 273 28.21 2.41 -31.52
C ASP A 273 28.60 3.17 -32.80
N VAL A 274 29.38 2.53 -33.67
CA VAL A 274 29.72 3.05 -35.00
C VAL A 274 28.50 2.82 -35.89
N VAL A 275 27.43 3.54 -35.58
CA VAL A 275 26.13 3.69 -36.24
C VAL A 275 24.93 2.82 -35.79
N ASP A 276 23.85 3.59 -35.54
CA ASP A 276 22.41 3.38 -35.36
C ASP A 276 21.81 3.15 -33.96
N THR A 277 21.33 4.26 -33.40
CA THR A 277 20.42 4.43 -32.25
C THR A 277 18.99 3.95 -32.53
N ALA A 278 18.78 3.07 -33.50
CA ALA A 278 17.45 2.58 -33.84
C ALA A 278 16.93 1.64 -32.73
N GLU A 279 15.70 1.88 -32.28
CA GLU A 279 14.96 1.10 -31.29
C GLU A 279 14.69 -0.35 -31.75
N VAL A 280 15.72 -1.18 -31.93
CA VAL A 280 15.60 -2.58 -32.33
C VAL A 280 15.68 -3.49 -31.10
N ALA A 281 14.82 -4.49 -31.04
CA ALA A 281 14.70 -5.39 -29.90
C ALA A 281 15.93 -6.32 -29.71
N ALA A 282 16.70 -6.58 -30.78
CA ALA A 282 17.93 -7.38 -30.76
C ALA A 282 19.20 -6.60 -31.18
N GLY A 283 19.23 -5.27 -31.05
CA GLY A 283 20.37 -4.43 -31.46
C GLY A 283 21.72 -4.88 -30.87
N SER A 284 21.73 -5.33 -29.60
CA SER A 284 22.92 -5.89 -28.93
C SER A 284 23.46 -7.15 -29.61
N LEU A 285 22.59 -8.05 -30.08
CA LEU A 285 23.00 -9.31 -30.71
C LEU A 285 23.66 -9.12 -32.08
N ARG A 286 23.12 -8.20 -32.89
CA ARG A 286 23.72 -7.84 -34.19
C ARG A 286 25.09 -7.19 -33.99
N GLN A 287 25.21 -6.32 -32.98
CA GLN A 287 26.47 -5.70 -32.62
C GLN A 287 27.49 -6.74 -32.13
N ARG A 288 27.10 -7.61 -31.21
CA ARG A 288 27.94 -8.70 -30.71
C ARG A 288 28.46 -9.59 -31.85
N LYS A 289 27.58 -9.95 -32.81
CA LYS A 289 28.01 -10.67 -34.01
C LYS A 289 29.06 -9.89 -34.82
N ARG A 290 28.82 -8.62 -35.09
CA ARG A 290 29.77 -7.78 -35.87
C ARG A 290 31.12 -7.66 -35.18
N ILE A 291 31.13 -7.56 -33.84
CA ILE A 291 32.35 -7.55 -33.05
C ILE A 291 33.07 -8.90 -33.18
N ALA A 292 32.36 -10.02 -33.05
CA ALA A 292 32.93 -11.35 -33.24
C ALA A 292 33.52 -11.55 -34.65
N ASP A 293 32.80 -11.13 -35.70
CA ASP A 293 33.28 -11.20 -37.09
C ASP A 293 34.53 -10.32 -37.29
N ALA A 294 34.56 -9.11 -36.69
CA ALA A 294 35.72 -8.22 -36.72
C ALA A 294 36.92 -8.82 -35.97
N MET A 295 36.69 -9.46 -34.82
CA MET A 295 37.74 -10.16 -34.08
C MET A 295 38.35 -11.28 -34.90
N ASN A 296 37.52 -12.14 -35.53
CA ASN A 296 38.02 -13.20 -36.40
C ASN A 296 38.84 -12.63 -37.56
N HIS A 297 38.39 -11.52 -38.17
CA HIS A 297 39.11 -10.86 -39.26
C HIS A 297 40.50 -10.37 -38.81
N PHE A 298 40.58 -9.61 -37.71
CA PHE A 298 41.87 -9.08 -37.23
C PHE A 298 42.78 -10.19 -36.71
N LEU A 299 42.26 -11.22 -36.03
CA LEU A 299 43.06 -12.38 -35.62
C LEU A 299 43.68 -13.15 -36.80
N GLN A 300 43.03 -13.12 -37.96
CA GLN A 300 43.54 -13.75 -39.19
C GLN A 300 44.48 -12.84 -40.00
N VAL A 301 44.16 -11.54 -40.11
CA VAL A 301 44.87 -10.60 -41.00
C VAL A 301 46.00 -9.84 -40.30
N ASP A 302 45.81 -9.48 -39.03
CA ASP A 302 46.77 -8.70 -38.22
C ASP A 302 46.66 -9.10 -36.74
N ARG A 303 47.21 -10.29 -36.45
CA ARG A 303 47.16 -10.89 -35.10
C ARG A 303 47.91 -10.04 -34.06
N GLU A 304 49.00 -9.40 -34.45
CA GLU A 304 49.80 -8.55 -33.56
C GLU A 304 48.98 -7.37 -33.04
N THR A 305 48.24 -6.69 -33.93
CA THR A 305 47.31 -5.63 -33.51
C THR A 305 46.22 -6.17 -32.59
N ALA A 306 45.62 -7.33 -32.90
CA ALA A 306 44.58 -7.94 -32.06
C ALA A 306 45.08 -8.30 -30.65
N GLU A 307 46.27 -8.90 -30.54
CA GLU A 307 46.93 -9.24 -29.27
C GLU A 307 47.34 -7.98 -28.49
N GLY A 308 47.84 -6.94 -29.17
CA GLY A 308 48.14 -5.65 -28.56
C GLY A 308 46.92 -5.00 -27.91
N PHE A 309 45.77 -4.95 -28.60
CA PHE A 309 44.52 -4.45 -28.03
C PHE A 309 44.00 -5.32 -26.88
N ALA A 310 44.16 -6.64 -26.95
CA ALA A 310 43.81 -7.52 -25.84
C ALA A 310 44.62 -7.23 -24.57
N GLY A 311 45.91 -6.95 -24.70
CA GLY A 311 46.76 -6.51 -23.60
C GLY A 311 46.31 -5.17 -23.00
N GLU A 312 45.95 -4.20 -23.85
CA GLU A 312 45.43 -2.91 -23.39
C GLU A 312 44.07 -3.03 -22.68
N ILE A 313 43.18 -3.88 -23.19
CA ILE A 313 41.90 -4.18 -22.56
C ILE A 313 42.13 -4.89 -21.22
N GLU A 314 43.09 -5.81 -21.13
CA GLU A 314 43.42 -6.48 -19.86
C GLU A 314 43.97 -5.46 -18.84
N ASN A 315 44.89 -4.58 -19.24
CA ASN A 315 45.38 -3.51 -18.38
C ASN A 315 44.24 -2.59 -17.90
N TYR A 316 43.32 -2.22 -18.79
CA TYR A 316 42.12 -1.48 -18.42
C TYR A 316 41.24 -2.28 -17.45
N ARG A 317 41.05 -3.58 -17.68
CA ARG A 317 40.27 -4.49 -16.83
C ARG A 317 40.86 -4.57 -15.42
N GLU A 318 42.19 -4.71 -15.30
CA GLU A 318 42.89 -4.71 -14.02
C GLU A 318 42.77 -3.38 -13.30
N THR A 319 42.94 -2.26 -14.01
CA THR A 319 42.80 -0.91 -13.45
C THR A 319 41.38 -0.69 -12.90
N VAL A 320 40.35 -1.10 -13.65
CA VAL A 320 38.94 -1.05 -13.24
C VAL A 320 38.69 -1.97 -12.03
N ARG A 321 39.21 -3.19 -12.04
CA ARG A 321 39.09 -4.17 -10.95
C ARG A 321 39.76 -3.68 -9.67
N SER A 322 40.91 -3.02 -9.76
CA SER A 322 41.63 -2.42 -8.63
C SER A 322 40.86 -1.27 -7.96
N ALA A 323 39.86 -0.70 -8.63
CA ALA A 323 38.92 0.28 -8.07
C ALA A 323 37.65 -0.38 -7.50
N GLY A 324 37.59 -1.71 -7.45
CA GLY A 324 36.42 -2.48 -7.03
C GLY A 324 35.29 -2.48 -8.06
N LEU A 325 35.58 -2.14 -9.32
CA LEU A 325 34.58 -2.01 -10.39
C LEU A 325 34.69 -3.14 -11.41
N LYS A 326 33.67 -3.24 -12.27
CA LYS A 326 33.68 -4.10 -13.47
C LYS A 326 33.61 -3.25 -14.73
N ILE A 327 34.16 -3.76 -15.84
CA ILE A 327 33.98 -3.14 -17.16
C ILE A 327 32.47 -3.06 -17.42
N GLY A 328 31.98 -1.87 -17.82
CA GLY A 328 30.55 -1.60 -18.02
C GLY A 328 29.78 -1.11 -16.79
N THR A 329 30.46 -0.86 -15.66
CA THR A 329 29.79 -0.21 -14.52
C THR A 329 29.29 1.18 -14.95
N PRO A 330 27.99 1.52 -14.80
CA PRO A 330 27.44 2.76 -15.37
C PRO A 330 28.09 4.06 -14.86
N VAL A 331 28.75 4.02 -13.70
CA VAL A 331 29.53 5.13 -13.14
C VAL A 331 30.72 5.53 -14.02
N LEU A 332 31.22 4.60 -14.86
CA LEU A 332 32.31 4.84 -15.81
C LEU A 332 31.81 5.58 -17.07
N GLU A 333 30.50 5.60 -17.33
CA GLU A 333 29.89 6.23 -18.52
C GLU A 333 29.42 7.65 -18.27
N GLN A 334 29.04 7.97 -17.04
CA GLN A 334 28.29 9.18 -16.73
C GLN A 334 29.05 10.03 -15.72
N SER A 335 29.23 11.31 -16.02
CA SER A 335 29.84 12.29 -15.13
C SER A 335 29.02 13.58 -15.08
N GLY A 336 29.16 14.34 -13.99
CA GLY A 336 28.49 15.63 -13.81
C GLY A 336 26.99 15.57 -13.48
N ILE A 337 26.32 16.72 -13.62
CA ILE A 337 24.91 16.95 -13.26
C ILE A 337 23.93 15.99 -13.97
N PRO A 338 24.09 15.65 -15.27
CA PRO A 338 23.17 14.74 -15.95
C PRO A 338 23.16 13.32 -15.36
N ALA A 339 24.30 12.86 -14.83
CA ALA A 339 24.41 11.56 -14.16
C ALA A 339 23.61 11.55 -12.85
N ALA A 340 23.76 12.61 -12.04
CA ALA A 340 23.00 12.78 -10.80
C ALA A 340 21.50 12.84 -11.06
N LEU A 341 21.05 13.59 -12.07
CA LEU A 341 19.64 13.67 -12.46
C LEU A 341 19.08 12.31 -12.91
N LYS A 342 19.85 11.52 -13.67
CA LYS A 342 19.45 10.15 -14.07
C LYS A 342 19.30 9.23 -12.86
N VAL A 343 20.19 9.32 -11.88
CA VAL A 343 20.12 8.53 -10.64
C VAL A 343 18.95 8.95 -9.78
N CYS A 344 18.71 10.25 -9.60
CA CYS A 344 17.54 10.76 -8.90
C CYS A 344 16.23 10.31 -9.57
N ALA A 345 16.15 10.40 -10.91
CA ALA A 345 14.99 9.92 -11.65
C ALA A 345 14.79 8.40 -11.52
N LEU A 346 15.87 7.62 -11.45
CA LEU A 346 15.83 6.18 -11.22
C LEU A 346 15.35 5.86 -9.80
N MET A 347 15.85 6.57 -8.78
CA MET A 347 15.40 6.43 -7.40
C MET A 347 13.94 6.79 -7.21
N LEU A 348 13.50 7.91 -7.79
CA LEU A 348 12.10 8.31 -7.75
C LEU A 348 11.19 7.25 -8.39
N ARG A 349 11.60 6.68 -9.53
CA ARG A 349 10.86 5.56 -10.15
C ARG A 349 10.82 4.34 -9.24
N LEU A 350 11.93 3.97 -8.61
CA LEU A 350 11.95 2.84 -7.69
C LEU A 350 11.06 3.05 -6.47
N LEU A 351 11.05 4.26 -5.92
CA LEU A 351 10.16 4.62 -4.82
C LEU A 351 8.69 4.49 -5.24
N VAL A 352 8.28 5.17 -6.31
CA VAL A 352 6.88 5.18 -6.79
C VAL A 352 6.38 3.77 -7.14
N PHE A 353 7.23 2.93 -7.72
CA PHE A 353 6.84 1.59 -8.18
C PHE A 353 7.12 0.47 -7.17
N SER A 354 7.67 0.77 -6.00
CA SER A 354 8.03 -0.20 -4.96
C SER A 354 6.82 -0.96 -4.42
N LEU A 355 5.73 -0.26 -4.07
CA LEU A 355 4.54 -0.87 -3.48
C LEU A 355 3.83 -1.83 -4.46
N PRO A 356 3.53 -1.45 -5.73
CA PRO A 356 3.01 -2.39 -6.72
C PRO A 356 3.94 -3.58 -6.96
N ALA A 357 5.26 -3.36 -6.93
CA ALA A 357 6.23 -4.43 -7.13
C ALA A 357 6.27 -5.39 -5.95
N LEU A 358 6.13 -4.88 -4.72
CA LEU A 358 6.04 -5.69 -3.51
C LEU A 358 4.81 -6.58 -3.55
N LEU A 359 3.63 -6.05 -3.85
CA LEU A 359 2.39 -6.84 -4.00
C LEU A 359 2.54 -7.91 -5.09
N GLY A 360 3.05 -7.53 -6.26
CA GLY A 360 3.35 -8.48 -7.32
C GLY A 360 4.39 -9.54 -6.92
N THR A 361 5.30 -9.22 -6.01
CA THR A 361 6.30 -10.17 -5.48
C THR A 361 5.65 -11.13 -4.50
N LEU A 362 4.85 -10.64 -3.55
CA LEU A 362 4.19 -11.44 -2.53
C LEU A 362 3.27 -12.50 -3.16
N TRP A 363 2.46 -12.12 -4.16
CA TRP A 363 1.59 -13.05 -4.88
C TRP A 363 2.33 -14.19 -5.59
N HIS A 364 3.58 -13.96 -6.00
CA HIS A 364 4.33 -14.91 -6.80
C HIS A 364 5.54 -15.50 -6.06
N LEU A 365 5.73 -15.17 -4.78
CA LEU A 365 6.89 -15.59 -4.01
C LEU A 365 6.96 -17.12 -3.92
N VAL A 366 5.85 -17.76 -3.56
CA VAL A 366 5.73 -19.21 -3.44
C VAL A 366 6.05 -19.92 -4.75
N PRO A 367 5.34 -19.67 -5.87
CA PRO A 367 5.63 -20.36 -7.12
C PRO A 367 7.02 -20.01 -7.67
N PHE A 368 7.52 -18.79 -7.45
CA PHE A 368 8.87 -18.40 -7.87
C PHE A 368 9.96 -19.21 -7.15
N LEU A 369 9.85 -19.34 -5.83
CA LEU A 369 10.79 -20.13 -5.03
C LEU A 369 10.69 -21.62 -5.36
N ALA A 370 9.48 -22.15 -5.53
CA ALA A 370 9.25 -23.55 -5.91
C ALA A 370 9.89 -23.88 -7.28
N VAL A 371 9.66 -23.07 -8.31
CA VAL A 371 10.31 -23.26 -9.64
C VAL A 371 11.82 -23.19 -9.50
N ARG A 372 12.34 -22.24 -8.72
CA ARG A 372 13.79 -22.08 -8.54
C ARG A 372 14.42 -23.27 -7.83
N SER A 373 13.74 -23.86 -6.85
CA SER A 373 14.22 -25.03 -6.11
C SER A 373 14.12 -26.31 -6.94
N ILE A 374 12.97 -26.58 -7.56
CA ILE A 374 12.75 -27.78 -8.37
C ILE A 374 13.65 -27.76 -9.61
N ALA A 375 13.79 -26.63 -10.29
CA ALA A 375 14.66 -26.54 -11.48
C ALA A 375 16.14 -26.77 -11.16
N ARG A 376 16.61 -26.43 -9.94
CA ARG A 376 17.99 -26.74 -9.53
C ARG A 376 18.25 -28.24 -9.36
N ILE A 377 17.24 -29.00 -8.95
CA ILE A 377 17.35 -30.46 -8.78
C ILE A 377 17.40 -31.16 -10.15
N LEU A 378 16.72 -30.60 -11.15
CA LEU A 378 16.67 -31.13 -12.52
C LEU A 378 17.86 -30.68 -13.40
N ASP A 379 18.58 -29.63 -13.01
CA ASP A 379 19.71 -29.11 -13.77
C ASP A 379 20.94 -30.04 -13.68
N GLN A 380 21.41 -30.51 -14.84
CA GLN A 380 22.76 -31.05 -15.00
C GLN A 380 23.78 -29.89 -15.15
N PRO A 381 25.09 -30.11 -14.94
CA PRO A 381 26.08 -29.03 -15.04
C PRO A 381 26.11 -28.40 -16.45
N GLY A 382 25.43 -27.26 -16.64
CA GLY A 382 25.39 -26.49 -17.88
C GLY A 382 24.25 -25.46 -17.95
N LEU A 383 24.32 -24.48 -18.86
CA LEU A 383 23.27 -23.47 -19.10
C LEU A 383 22.23 -23.92 -20.15
N VAL A 384 22.58 -24.93 -20.95
CA VAL A 384 21.79 -25.46 -22.08
C VAL A 384 20.33 -25.78 -21.76
N THR A 385 20.04 -26.46 -20.64
CA THR A 385 18.70 -27.02 -20.35
C THR A 385 17.89 -26.17 -19.36
N ARG A 386 18.51 -25.13 -18.78
CA ARG A 386 17.89 -24.30 -17.73
C ARG A 386 16.59 -23.65 -18.15
N ALA A 387 16.54 -23.12 -19.37
CA ALA A 387 15.32 -22.49 -19.89
C ALA A 387 14.20 -23.53 -20.04
N THR A 388 14.53 -24.71 -20.56
CA THR A 388 13.61 -25.84 -20.72
C THR A 388 13.02 -26.27 -19.39
N HIS A 389 13.84 -26.51 -18.36
CA HIS A 389 13.35 -26.90 -17.03
C HIS A 389 12.49 -25.83 -16.39
N ARG A 390 12.89 -24.55 -16.49
CA ARG A 390 12.10 -23.43 -15.94
C ARG A 390 10.74 -23.27 -16.63
N ILE A 391 10.66 -23.50 -17.94
CA ILE A 391 9.38 -23.47 -18.65
C ILE A 391 8.54 -24.70 -18.28
N GLY A 392 9.14 -25.89 -18.30
CA GLY A 392 8.47 -27.17 -18.05
C GLY A 392 7.91 -27.28 -16.63
N VAL A 393 8.63 -26.79 -15.62
CA VAL A 393 8.16 -26.75 -14.22
C VAL A 393 7.31 -25.51 -13.97
N GLY A 394 7.71 -24.36 -14.51
CA GLY A 394 7.09 -23.08 -14.17
C GLY A 394 5.69 -22.91 -14.71
N VAL A 395 5.42 -23.30 -15.95
CA VAL A 395 4.07 -23.10 -16.53
C VAL A 395 3.02 -23.90 -15.75
N PRO A 396 3.17 -25.22 -15.50
CA PRO A 396 2.18 -25.98 -14.73
C PRO A 396 2.04 -25.46 -13.29
N LEU A 397 3.16 -25.16 -12.62
CA LEU A 397 3.15 -24.76 -11.21
C LEU A 397 2.48 -23.39 -11.00
N TYR A 398 2.72 -22.41 -11.87
CA TYR A 398 2.03 -21.13 -11.80
C TYR A 398 0.54 -21.26 -12.13
N LEU A 399 0.16 -22.10 -13.09
CA LEU A 399 -1.26 -22.35 -13.40
C LEU A 399 -1.99 -23.01 -12.22
N ALA A 400 -1.37 -24.02 -11.59
CA ALA A 400 -1.93 -24.66 -10.40
C ALA A 400 -2.03 -23.68 -9.23
N TRP A 401 -1.01 -22.83 -9.03
CA TRP A 401 -1.03 -21.78 -8.00
C TRP A 401 -2.16 -20.78 -8.21
N TYR A 402 -2.37 -20.30 -9.45
CA TYR A 402 -3.47 -19.39 -9.76
C TYR A 402 -4.83 -20.07 -9.61
N ALA A 403 -4.98 -21.33 -10.00
CA ALA A 403 -6.21 -22.08 -9.78
C ALA A 403 -6.52 -22.24 -8.29
N ALA A 404 -5.51 -22.55 -7.46
CA ALA A 404 -5.66 -22.68 -6.01
C ALA A 404 -6.06 -21.36 -5.35
N LEU A 405 -5.43 -20.24 -5.73
CA LEU A 405 -5.81 -18.91 -5.24
C LEU A 405 -7.22 -18.50 -5.68
N GLY A 406 -7.58 -18.77 -6.95
CA GLY A 406 -8.91 -18.51 -7.46
C GLY A 406 -9.98 -19.33 -6.72
N TRP A 407 -9.70 -20.60 -6.45
CA TRP A 407 -10.57 -21.47 -5.66
C TRP A 407 -10.71 -20.96 -4.22
N LEU A 408 -9.61 -20.60 -3.56
CA LEU A 408 -9.63 -20.03 -2.20
C LEU A 408 -10.45 -18.73 -2.14
N MET A 409 -10.37 -17.87 -3.16
CA MET A 409 -11.20 -16.66 -3.20
C MET A 409 -12.69 -16.98 -3.37
N LEU A 410 -13.03 -17.98 -4.19
CA LEU A 410 -14.43 -18.42 -4.34
C LEU A 410 -14.98 -19.05 -3.05
N ASP A 411 -14.14 -19.79 -2.32
CA ASP A 411 -14.47 -20.39 -1.02
C ASP A 411 -14.73 -19.35 0.07
N GLN A 412 -14.12 -18.17 -0.04
CA GLN A 412 -14.31 -17.03 0.86
C GLN A 412 -15.38 -16.04 0.34
N ASP A 413 -16.32 -16.52 -0.48
CA ASP A 413 -17.47 -15.77 -1.02
C ASP A 413 -17.12 -14.48 -1.79
N PHE A 414 -15.93 -14.38 -2.39
CA PHE A 414 -15.61 -13.24 -3.26
C PHE A 414 -16.46 -13.30 -4.54
N LEU A 415 -16.96 -12.13 -4.98
CA LEU A 415 -17.70 -12.00 -6.24
C LEU A 415 -16.91 -12.61 -7.42
N PRO A 416 -17.53 -13.45 -8.28
CA PRO A 416 -16.82 -14.09 -9.40
C PRO A 416 -16.11 -13.12 -10.35
N SER A 417 -16.64 -11.90 -10.49
CA SER A 417 -16.02 -10.83 -11.29
C SER A 417 -14.69 -10.34 -10.69
N VAL A 418 -14.59 -10.28 -9.36
CA VAL A 418 -13.38 -9.90 -8.63
C VAL A 418 -12.34 -11.01 -8.74
N VAL A 419 -12.74 -12.27 -8.58
CA VAL A 419 -11.87 -13.44 -8.75
C VAL A 419 -11.30 -13.46 -10.17
N LEU A 420 -12.16 -13.36 -11.20
CA LEU A 420 -11.73 -13.37 -12.59
C LEU A 420 -10.79 -12.20 -12.91
N SER A 421 -11.10 -11.00 -12.43
CA SER A 421 -10.25 -9.81 -12.63
C SER A 421 -8.87 -9.99 -11.99
N THR A 422 -8.83 -10.57 -10.78
CA THR A 422 -7.58 -10.86 -10.05
C THR A 422 -6.73 -11.88 -10.78
N LEU A 423 -7.33 -12.99 -11.23
CA LEU A 423 -6.63 -14.05 -11.98
C LEU A 423 -6.07 -13.54 -13.31
N VAL A 424 -6.81 -12.70 -14.04
CA VAL A 424 -6.33 -12.07 -15.27
C VAL A 424 -5.17 -11.11 -14.99
N PHE A 425 -5.20 -10.43 -13.84
CA PHE A 425 -4.22 -9.41 -13.48
C PHE A 425 -2.89 -9.99 -12.96
N MET A 426 -2.93 -11.08 -12.20
CA MET A 426 -1.76 -11.68 -11.53
C MET A 426 -0.54 -11.89 -12.45
N PRO A 427 -0.66 -12.49 -13.66
CA PRO A 427 0.48 -12.69 -14.55
C PRO A 427 1.21 -11.37 -14.89
N PHE A 428 0.47 -10.27 -15.03
CA PHE A 428 1.04 -8.96 -15.34
C PHE A 428 1.74 -8.36 -14.13
N ALA A 429 1.17 -8.49 -12.94
CA ALA A 429 1.79 -8.07 -11.69
C ALA A 429 3.13 -8.79 -11.45
N GLY A 430 3.20 -10.10 -11.72
CA GLY A 430 4.45 -10.86 -11.62
C GLY A 430 5.52 -10.41 -12.62
N VAL A 431 5.15 -10.14 -13.88
CA VAL A 431 6.07 -9.60 -14.90
C VAL A 431 6.55 -8.19 -14.53
N PHE A 432 5.66 -7.35 -13.99
CA PHE A 432 5.99 -6.02 -13.48
C PHE A 432 6.99 -6.10 -12.32
N ALA A 433 6.73 -6.93 -11.31
CA ALA A 433 7.60 -7.12 -10.16
C ALA A 433 9.00 -7.59 -10.58
N LEU A 434 9.07 -8.57 -11.50
CA LEU A 434 10.36 -9.02 -12.04
C LEU A 434 11.12 -7.91 -12.77
N ALA A 435 10.43 -7.10 -13.57
CA ALA A 435 11.04 -5.98 -14.29
C ALA A 435 11.52 -4.89 -13.32
N PHE A 436 10.73 -4.61 -12.28
CA PHE A 436 11.08 -3.70 -11.20
C PHE A 436 12.37 -4.14 -10.49
N TRP A 437 12.42 -5.38 -9.99
CA TRP A 437 13.57 -5.88 -9.24
C TRP A 437 14.85 -5.97 -10.07
N ARG A 438 14.75 -6.25 -11.38
CA ARG A 438 15.92 -6.17 -12.28
C ARG A 438 16.48 -4.75 -12.35
N ARG A 439 15.60 -3.76 -12.54
CA ARG A 439 16.00 -2.34 -12.56
C ARG A 439 16.49 -1.86 -11.20
N ALA A 440 15.87 -2.31 -10.11
CA ALA A 440 16.28 -1.99 -8.75
C ALA A 440 17.68 -2.53 -8.45
N ARG A 441 17.98 -3.77 -8.87
CA ARG A 441 19.31 -4.35 -8.76
C ARG A 441 20.36 -3.56 -9.56
N GLU A 442 20.06 -3.18 -10.78
CA GLU A 442 20.96 -2.33 -11.58
C GLU A 442 21.18 -0.95 -10.91
N ALA A 443 20.12 -0.33 -10.39
CA ALA A 443 20.17 0.97 -9.74
C ALA A 443 20.95 0.96 -8.42
N THR A 444 20.74 -0.06 -7.58
CA THR A 444 21.44 -0.23 -6.30
C THR A 444 22.92 -0.42 -6.52
N VAL A 445 23.31 -1.20 -7.54
CA VAL A 445 24.71 -1.31 -7.98
C VAL A 445 25.27 0.05 -8.41
N VAL A 446 24.53 0.86 -9.17
CA VAL A 446 24.99 2.20 -9.58
C VAL A 446 25.18 3.13 -8.39
N LEU A 447 24.20 3.18 -7.48
CA LEU A 447 24.29 3.98 -6.27
C LEU A 447 25.47 3.58 -5.40
N TRP A 448 25.63 2.27 -5.16
CA TRP A 448 26.69 1.73 -4.33
C TRP A 448 28.07 2.11 -4.88
N HIS A 449 28.27 1.94 -6.19
CA HIS A 449 29.53 2.34 -6.83
C HIS A 449 29.73 3.86 -6.84
N GLN A 450 28.67 4.68 -6.99
CA GLN A 450 28.80 6.14 -6.89
C GLN A 450 29.18 6.60 -5.48
N LEU A 451 28.61 5.98 -4.45
CA LEU A 451 28.94 6.23 -3.05
C LEU A 451 30.40 5.86 -2.75
N LEU A 452 30.81 4.63 -3.07
CA LEU A 452 32.18 4.15 -2.84
C LEU A 452 33.24 4.98 -3.59
N LEU A 453 32.95 5.40 -4.82
CA LEU A 453 33.90 6.12 -5.66
C LEU A 453 33.92 7.64 -5.41
N SER A 454 33.00 8.17 -4.61
CA SER A 454 33.00 9.59 -4.23
C SER A 454 34.30 10.01 -3.54
N ALA A 455 34.97 9.05 -2.87
CA ALA A 455 36.27 9.17 -2.22
C ALA A 455 37.48 8.94 -3.16
N GLN A 456 37.31 8.31 -4.33
CA GLN A 456 38.40 7.94 -5.27
C GLN A 456 38.36 8.73 -6.59
N ARG A 457 38.08 10.03 -6.53
CA ARG A 457 37.86 10.87 -7.74
C ARG A 457 39.03 10.86 -8.73
N LYS A 458 40.27 10.82 -8.24
CA LYS A 458 41.49 10.81 -9.09
C LYS A 458 41.59 9.52 -9.91
N LYS A 459 41.44 8.37 -9.26
CA LYS A 459 41.45 7.04 -9.89
C LYS A 459 40.31 6.88 -10.90
N LEU A 460 39.12 7.42 -10.59
CA LEU A 460 38.00 7.41 -11.52
C LEU A 460 38.24 8.26 -12.77
N LYS A 461 38.93 9.40 -12.64
CA LYS A 461 39.33 10.25 -13.78
C LYS A 461 40.33 9.53 -14.68
N GLU A 462 41.30 8.86 -14.10
CA GLU A 462 42.29 8.02 -14.81
C GLU A 462 41.62 6.88 -15.59
N ILE A 463 40.76 6.10 -14.94
CA ILE A 463 39.99 5.01 -15.60
C ILE A 463 39.15 5.56 -16.77
N ARG A 464 38.50 6.71 -16.59
CA ARG A 464 37.70 7.34 -17.66
C ARG A 464 38.57 7.82 -18.83
N GLN A 465 39.77 8.31 -18.56
CA GLN A 465 40.72 8.71 -19.59
C GLN A 465 41.17 7.50 -20.39
N LEU A 466 41.66 6.45 -19.71
CA LEU A 466 42.04 5.17 -20.34
C LEU A 466 40.92 4.61 -21.22
N ARG A 467 39.68 4.64 -20.72
CA ARG A 467 38.51 4.22 -21.50
C ARG A 467 38.31 5.07 -22.74
N THR A 468 38.42 6.39 -22.62
CA THR A 468 38.20 7.32 -23.74
C THR A 468 39.22 7.09 -24.84
N ASP A 469 40.48 6.93 -24.46
CA ASP A 469 41.58 6.69 -25.38
C ASP A 469 41.44 5.34 -26.09
N LEU A 470 41.13 4.27 -25.33
CA LEU A 470 40.91 2.93 -25.89
C LEU A 470 39.68 2.91 -26.82
N ARG A 471 38.60 3.62 -26.46
CA ARG A 471 37.41 3.77 -27.32
C ARG A 471 37.71 4.49 -28.64
N GLY A 472 38.53 5.54 -28.60
CA GLY A 472 38.94 6.28 -29.79
C GLY A 472 39.66 5.37 -30.79
N ARG A 473 40.62 4.58 -30.28
CA ARG A 473 41.42 3.63 -31.07
C ARG A 473 40.59 2.45 -31.60
N LEU A 474 39.77 1.83 -30.75
CA LEU A 474 38.82 0.79 -31.17
C LEU A 474 37.82 1.32 -32.22
N GLY A 475 37.42 2.60 -32.13
CA GLY A 475 36.61 3.26 -33.14
C GLY A 475 37.30 3.39 -34.51
N GLY A 476 38.64 3.49 -34.52
CA GLY A 476 39.46 3.44 -35.74
C GLY A 476 39.40 2.07 -36.41
N LEU A 477 39.68 1.00 -35.67
CA LEU A 477 39.58 -0.39 -36.15
C LEU A 477 38.16 -0.73 -36.63
N ALA A 478 37.14 -0.28 -35.90
CA ALA A 478 35.76 -0.47 -36.30
C ALA A 478 35.43 0.19 -37.65
N LYS A 479 36.02 1.36 -37.95
CA LYS A 479 35.88 2.02 -39.27
C LYS A 479 36.66 1.30 -40.36
N GLU A 480 37.82 0.75 -40.04
CA GLU A 480 38.62 -0.05 -40.97
C GLU A 480 37.90 -1.34 -41.37
N TYR A 481 37.43 -2.10 -40.39
CA TYR A 481 36.63 -3.31 -40.65
C TYR A 481 35.34 -3.01 -41.42
N ALA A 482 34.71 -1.86 -41.17
CA ALA A 482 33.52 -1.43 -41.92
C ALA A 482 33.77 -1.18 -43.41
N LYS A 483 35.03 -0.94 -43.85
CA LYS A 483 35.41 -0.85 -45.27
C LYS A 483 35.51 -2.22 -45.93
N VAL A 484 35.95 -3.23 -45.18
CA VAL A 484 36.09 -4.62 -45.65
C VAL A 484 34.71 -5.28 -45.78
N THR A 485 33.83 -5.04 -44.81
CA THR A 485 32.48 -5.63 -44.79
C THR A 485 31.43 -4.50 -44.70
N PRO A 486 31.07 -3.86 -45.84
CA PRO A 486 30.09 -2.77 -45.85
C PRO A 486 28.70 -3.26 -45.40
N ARG A 487 27.96 -2.38 -44.71
CA ARG A 487 26.65 -2.68 -44.09
C ARG A 487 25.65 -3.33 -45.07
N PRO A 488 25.27 -4.61 -44.88
CA PRO A 488 24.37 -5.26 -45.82
C PRO A 488 22.88 -5.26 -45.41
N GLU A 489 22.51 -4.92 -44.17
CA GLU A 489 21.21 -5.41 -43.65
C GLU A 489 20.08 -4.36 -43.68
N PRO A 490 18.98 -4.61 -44.43
CA PRO A 490 17.79 -3.79 -44.36
C PRO A 490 17.08 -3.90 -42.99
N ALA A 491 16.30 -2.88 -42.66
CA ALA A 491 15.57 -2.77 -41.41
C ALA A 491 14.67 -4.01 -41.16
N PRO A 492 14.61 -4.53 -39.92
CA PRO A 492 13.79 -5.70 -39.60
C PRO A 492 12.30 -5.43 -39.87
N LYS A 493 11.63 -6.36 -40.57
CA LYS A 493 10.21 -6.25 -40.95
C LYS A 493 9.23 -6.49 -39.78
N MET A 494 9.70 -6.97 -38.62
CA MET A 494 8.86 -7.21 -37.43
C MET A 494 9.26 -6.33 -36.24
N LEU A 495 8.73 -5.11 -36.24
CA LEU A 495 8.84 -4.14 -35.14
C LEU A 495 7.62 -4.26 -34.21
N TRP A 496 7.59 -5.26 -33.32
CA TRP A 496 6.60 -5.28 -32.23
C TRP A 496 7.19 -4.67 -30.96
N ARG A 497 6.64 -3.50 -30.62
CA ARG A 497 7.26 -2.39 -29.89
C ARG A 497 7.49 -2.66 -28.39
N ARG A 498 8.66 -2.19 -27.92
CA ARG A 498 8.96 -1.73 -26.54
C ARG A 498 7.78 -0.99 -25.87
N LYS A 499 6.93 -0.29 -26.64
CA LYS A 499 5.73 0.40 -26.16
C LYS A 499 4.72 -0.50 -25.47
N ALA A 500 4.56 -1.77 -25.88
CA ALA A 500 3.64 -2.69 -25.19
C ALA A 500 4.08 -2.95 -23.75
N SER A 501 5.38 -3.09 -23.47
CA SER A 501 5.86 -3.32 -22.10
C SER A 501 5.64 -2.11 -21.18
N ILE A 502 5.82 -0.89 -21.70
CA ILE A 502 5.58 0.35 -20.93
C ILE A 502 4.07 0.56 -20.75
N LEU A 503 3.27 0.35 -21.80
CA LEU A 503 1.82 0.43 -21.71
C LEU A 503 1.26 -0.62 -20.77
N THR A 504 1.73 -1.87 -20.81
CA THR A 504 1.35 -2.92 -19.86
C THR A 504 1.77 -2.55 -18.45
N VAL A 505 2.97 -2.03 -18.24
CA VAL A 505 3.42 -1.56 -16.92
C VAL A 505 2.53 -0.42 -16.40
N VAL A 506 2.21 0.57 -17.24
CA VAL A 506 1.34 1.71 -16.88
C VAL A 506 -0.09 1.26 -16.66
N PHE A 507 -0.65 0.45 -17.55
CA PHE A 507 -2.02 -0.07 -17.48
C PHE A 507 -2.19 -1.02 -16.28
N SER A 508 -1.18 -1.85 -16.00
CA SER A 508 -1.16 -2.67 -14.80
C SER A 508 -1.06 -1.83 -13.54
N SER A 509 -0.26 -0.76 -13.52
CA SER A 509 -0.18 0.15 -12.36
C SER A 509 -1.50 0.88 -12.12
N VAL A 510 -2.15 1.36 -13.20
CA VAL A 510 -3.47 2.02 -13.13
C VAL A 510 -4.54 1.05 -12.65
N LEU A 511 -4.55 -0.18 -13.14
CA LEU A 511 -5.48 -1.22 -12.69
C LEU A 511 -5.22 -1.66 -11.25
N LEU A 512 -3.96 -1.69 -10.79
CA LEU A 512 -3.62 -2.05 -9.39
C LEU A 512 -4.09 -0.96 -8.43
N VAL A 513 -3.90 0.31 -8.80
CA VAL A 513 -4.42 1.44 -8.03
C VAL A 513 -5.95 1.44 -8.07
N ALA A 514 -6.57 1.20 -9.22
CA ALA A 514 -8.03 1.11 -9.33
C ALA A 514 -8.60 -0.07 -8.51
N ALA A 515 -7.99 -1.25 -8.57
CA ALA A 515 -8.41 -2.43 -7.81
C ALA A 515 -8.20 -2.23 -6.30
N ALA A 516 -7.09 -1.63 -5.87
CA ALA A 516 -6.87 -1.28 -4.47
C ALA A 516 -7.88 -0.25 -3.98
N VAL A 517 -8.19 0.78 -4.79
CA VAL A 517 -9.23 1.77 -4.49
C VAL A 517 -10.62 1.13 -4.48
N SER A 518 -10.90 0.15 -5.34
CA SER A 518 -12.17 -0.59 -5.35
C SER A 518 -12.30 -1.59 -4.21
N LEU A 519 -11.21 -2.24 -3.76
CA LEU A 519 -11.20 -3.14 -2.61
C LEU A 519 -11.32 -2.38 -1.30
N VAL A 520 -10.55 -1.31 -1.13
CA VAL A 520 -10.71 -0.36 -0.02
C VAL A 520 -12.09 0.27 -0.09
N GLY A 521 -12.54 0.62 -1.29
CA GLY A 521 -13.90 1.07 -1.52
C GLY A 521 -14.93 0.05 -1.03
N TYR A 522 -14.87 -1.20 -1.46
CA TYR A 522 -15.84 -2.22 -1.05
C TYR A 522 -15.82 -2.49 0.47
N TRP A 523 -14.65 -2.49 1.10
CA TRP A 523 -14.51 -2.68 2.56
C TRP A 523 -14.99 -1.46 3.36
N VAL A 524 -14.85 -0.25 2.81
CA VAL A 524 -15.28 1.02 3.43
C VAL A 524 -16.73 1.37 3.10
N TYR A 525 -17.26 0.88 1.98
CA TYR A 525 -18.59 1.19 1.44
C TYR A 525 -19.59 0.04 1.56
N ALA A 526 -19.26 -1.11 2.16
CA ALA A 526 -20.28 -2.10 2.50
C ALA A 526 -21.30 -1.44 3.45
N PRO A 527 -22.54 -1.20 3.02
CA PRO A 527 -23.50 -0.46 3.83
C PRO A 527 -23.91 -1.33 5.01
N LYS A 528 -23.47 -0.95 6.22
CA LYS A 528 -23.99 -1.53 7.46
C LYS A 528 -25.44 -1.10 7.64
N GLY A 529 -26.35 -2.04 7.87
CA GLY A 529 -27.75 -1.74 8.15
C GLY A 529 -27.92 -0.99 9.49
N ILE A 530 -29.09 -0.38 9.72
CA ILE A 530 -29.37 0.42 10.94
C ILE A 530 -29.03 -0.35 12.24
N GLY A 531 -29.35 -1.64 12.32
CA GLY A 531 -29.05 -2.48 13.49
C GLY A 531 -27.56 -2.75 13.72
N GLU A 532 -26.78 -2.93 12.64
CA GLU A 532 -25.32 -3.08 12.74
C GLU A 532 -24.64 -1.78 13.15
N ARG A 533 -25.17 -0.63 12.72
CA ARG A 533 -24.64 0.68 13.15
C ARG A 533 -24.94 0.94 14.63
N GLU A 534 -26.15 0.64 15.08
CA GLU A 534 -26.57 0.86 16.47
C GLU A 534 -25.95 -0.16 17.45
N SER A 535 -25.78 -1.43 17.06
CA SER A 535 -25.16 -2.46 17.91
C SER A 535 -23.69 -2.20 18.24
N THR A 536 -22.91 -1.59 17.33
CA THR A 536 -21.48 -1.31 17.56
C THR A 536 -21.20 -0.28 18.66
N ARG A 537 -22.23 0.41 19.13
CA ARG A 537 -22.10 1.58 20.01
C ARG A 537 -22.74 1.40 21.38
N ARG A 538 -23.66 0.44 21.51
CA ARG A 538 -24.42 0.23 22.73
C ARG A 538 -23.61 -0.56 23.75
N VAL A 539 -23.71 -0.15 25.00
CA VAL A 539 -23.16 -0.89 26.15
C VAL A 539 -23.96 -2.17 26.39
N LYS A 540 -25.27 -2.16 26.12
CA LYS A 540 -26.14 -3.33 26.17
C LYS A 540 -26.48 -3.81 24.74
N PRO A 541 -26.39 -5.12 24.46
CA PRO A 541 -26.74 -5.65 23.15
C PRO A 541 -28.22 -5.35 22.83
N LEU A 542 -28.51 -5.14 21.55
CA LEU A 542 -29.88 -4.99 21.08
C LEU A 542 -30.64 -6.31 21.29
N PRO A 543 -31.84 -6.29 21.88
CA PRO A 543 -32.69 -7.47 21.90
C PRO A 543 -33.06 -7.85 20.45
N PRO A 544 -33.29 -9.14 20.16
CA PRO A 544 -33.83 -9.53 18.86
C PRO A 544 -35.23 -8.91 18.65
N PRO A 545 -35.61 -8.52 17.42
CA PRO A 545 -36.98 -8.15 17.09
C PRO A 545 -37.97 -9.28 17.41
N LEU A 546 -39.23 -8.95 17.66
CA LEU A 546 -40.27 -9.95 17.90
C LEU A 546 -40.58 -10.75 16.64
N GLU A 547 -40.67 -12.07 16.77
CA GLU A 547 -41.16 -12.97 15.71
C GLU A 547 -42.69 -12.97 15.74
N LEU A 548 -43.30 -11.88 15.24
CA LEU A 548 -44.74 -11.62 15.32
C LEU A 548 -45.59 -12.76 14.73
N ALA A 549 -45.11 -13.41 13.68
CA ALA A 549 -45.78 -14.55 13.06
C ALA A 549 -45.96 -15.72 14.04
N GLU A 550 -45.02 -15.95 14.96
CA GLU A 550 -45.10 -17.02 15.97
C GLU A 550 -46.03 -16.63 17.12
N LEU A 551 -45.96 -15.37 17.58
CA LEU A 551 -46.81 -14.86 18.67
C LEU A 551 -48.30 -14.92 18.32
N LEU A 552 -48.65 -14.64 17.07
CA LEU A 552 -50.02 -14.68 16.57
C LEU A 552 -50.61 -16.11 16.47
N THR A 553 -49.80 -17.17 16.64
CA THR A 553 -50.28 -18.56 16.57
C THR A 553 -50.91 -19.09 17.87
N THR A 554 -50.71 -18.42 19.00
CA THR A 554 -51.17 -18.89 20.32
C THR A 554 -51.92 -17.80 21.08
N GLU A 555 -52.97 -18.17 21.84
CA GLU A 555 -53.72 -17.23 22.68
C GLU A 555 -52.83 -16.51 23.70
N LYS A 556 -51.87 -17.23 24.29
CA LYS A 556 -50.89 -16.63 25.21
C LYS A 556 -49.99 -15.62 24.49
N GLY A 557 -49.50 -15.95 23.30
CA GLY A 557 -48.65 -15.06 22.51
C GLY A 557 -49.40 -13.80 22.05
N LYS A 558 -50.69 -13.91 21.73
CA LYS A 558 -51.56 -12.75 21.43
C LYS A 558 -51.75 -11.84 22.64
N ALA A 559 -52.04 -12.41 23.82
CA ALA A 559 -52.19 -11.63 25.05
C ALA A 559 -50.88 -10.95 25.50
N ASP A 560 -49.74 -11.62 25.33
CA ASP A 560 -48.42 -11.02 25.60
C ASP A 560 -48.10 -9.89 24.61
N LEU A 561 -48.43 -10.07 23.32
CA LEU A 561 -48.26 -9.03 22.30
C LEU A 561 -49.16 -7.81 22.54
N GLU A 562 -50.42 -8.02 22.91
CA GLU A 562 -51.38 -6.96 23.22
C GLU A 562 -50.89 -6.11 24.40
N ARG A 563 -50.44 -6.75 25.49
CA ARG A 563 -49.84 -6.04 26.63
C ARG A 563 -48.60 -5.24 26.23
N ASP A 564 -47.68 -5.85 25.49
CA ASP A 564 -46.44 -5.20 25.06
C ASP A 564 -46.73 -3.99 24.15
N LEU A 565 -47.77 -4.07 23.29
CA LEU A 565 -48.23 -2.97 22.44
C LEU A 565 -48.85 -1.82 23.25
N GLU A 566 -49.70 -2.13 24.24
CA GLU A 566 -50.28 -1.10 25.12
C GLU A 566 -49.20 -0.33 25.91
N ASP A 567 -48.19 -1.06 26.41
CA ASP A 567 -47.06 -0.47 27.14
C ASP A 567 -46.18 0.40 26.22
N ASP A 568 -45.75 -0.12 25.07
CA ASP A 568 -44.90 0.60 24.12
C ASP A 568 -45.65 1.80 23.49
N GLU A 569 -46.96 1.69 23.25
CA GLU A 569 -47.78 2.80 22.76
C GLU A 569 -47.89 3.94 23.77
N LYS A 570 -48.10 3.62 25.05
CA LYS A 570 -48.12 4.62 26.12
C LYS A 570 -46.80 5.38 26.20
N VAL A 571 -45.67 4.65 26.13
CA VAL A 571 -44.33 5.25 26.11
C VAL A 571 -44.14 6.14 24.88
N LEU A 572 -44.54 5.67 23.69
CA LEU A 572 -44.48 6.45 22.46
C LEU A 572 -45.25 7.78 22.59
N ILE A 573 -46.47 7.73 23.11
CA ILE A 573 -47.34 8.89 23.28
C ILE A 573 -46.74 9.89 24.29
N ASP A 574 -46.22 9.41 25.41
CA ASP A 574 -45.56 10.25 26.42
C ASP A 574 -44.32 10.93 25.82
N ARG A 575 -43.52 10.20 25.03
CA ARG A 575 -42.31 10.72 24.39
C ARG A 575 -42.58 11.73 23.29
N ILE A 576 -43.65 11.60 22.53
CA ILE A 576 -44.09 12.64 21.59
C ILE A 576 -44.33 13.96 22.35
N GLY A 577 -44.97 13.90 23.52
CA GLY A 577 -45.18 15.08 24.38
C GLY A 577 -43.87 15.67 24.92
N ASP A 578 -42.97 14.83 25.43
CA ASP A 578 -41.69 15.26 25.97
C ASP A 578 -40.76 15.88 24.91
N LEU A 579 -40.79 15.35 23.68
CA LEU A 579 -40.00 15.86 22.56
C LEU A 579 -40.45 17.25 22.12
N ASN A 580 -41.74 17.54 22.14
CA ASN A 580 -42.26 18.88 21.86
C ASN A 580 -41.74 19.90 22.89
N LYS A 581 -41.75 19.54 24.18
CA LYS A 581 -41.19 20.39 25.25
C LYS A 581 -39.67 20.58 25.11
N LEU A 582 -38.96 19.52 24.73
CA LEU A 582 -37.53 19.58 24.46
C LEU A 582 -37.19 20.53 23.31
N GLU A 583 -38.01 20.55 22.25
CA GLU A 583 -37.86 21.46 21.12
C GLU A 583 -38.05 22.94 21.53
N GLU A 584 -39.03 23.23 22.40
CA GLU A 584 -39.24 24.57 22.98
C GLU A 584 -38.02 25.05 23.79
N ASP A 585 -37.52 24.20 24.69
CA ASP A 585 -36.34 24.49 25.51
C ASP A 585 -35.09 24.72 24.65
N ALA A 586 -34.86 23.86 23.65
CA ALA A 586 -33.75 23.97 22.71
C ALA A 586 -33.82 25.27 21.89
N THR A 587 -35.01 25.67 21.47
CA THR A 587 -35.23 26.92 20.72
C THR A 587 -34.90 28.14 21.56
N LYS A 588 -35.25 28.11 22.85
CA LYS A 588 -34.92 29.18 23.80
C LYS A 588 -33.40 29.33 23.97
N VAL A 589 -32.69 28.21 24.19
CA VAL A 589 -31.21 28.20 24.29
C VAL A 589 -30.55 28.70 23.00
N GLY A 590 -31.07 28.29 21.84
CA GLY A 590 -30.57 28.75 20.54
C GLY A 590 -30.67 30.28 20.36
N LYS A 591 -31.80 30.89 20.73
CA LYS A 591 -31.99 32.35 20.68
C LYS A 591 -31.07 33.10 21.64
N GLU A 592 -30.88 32.57 22.86
CA GLU A 592 -29.96 33.15 23.86
C GLU A 592 -28.50 33.12 23.37
N LYS A 593 -28.09 32.02 22.73
CA LYS A 593 -26.77 31.88 22.11
C LYS A 593 -26.58 32.88 20.96
N GLU A 594 -27.51 32.95 20.01
CA GLU A 594 -27.45 33.89 18.88
C GLU A 594 -27.36 35.34 19.34
N PHE A 595 -28.09 35.71 20.40
CA PHE A 595 -28.02 37.04 21.00
C PHE A 595 -26.67 37.33 21.67
N ALA A 596 -26.06 36.34 22.32
CA ALA A 596 -24.79 36.50 23.03
C ALA A 596 -23.56 36.51 22.10
N GLU A 597 -23.63 35.83 20.96
CA GLU A 597 -22.60 35.82 19.91
C GLU A 597 -22.69 37.04 18.97
N ALA A 598 -23.80 37.79 19.00
CA ALA A 598 -23.96 39.03 18.25
C ALA A 598 -23.05 40.14 18.80
N GLY A 599 -21.82 40.24 18.26
CA GLY A 599 -20.92 41.38 18.47
C GLY A 599 -19.62 41.09 19.23
N LYS A 600 -19.29 39.84 19.56
CA LYS A 600 -18.01 39.45 20.17
C LYS A 600 -17.27 38.44 19.29
N GLN A 601 -16.17 38.87 18.66
CA GLN A 601 -15.48 38.07 17.63
C GLN A 601 -14.61 36.93 18.19
N ASP A 602 -14.31 36.94 19.50
CA ASP A 602 -13.42 35.99 20.18
C ASP A 602 -14.01 35.36 21.47
N TRP A 603 -15.33 35.44 21.66
CA TRP A 603 -15.99 34.88 22.84
C TRP A 603 -16.74 33.60 22.47
N ASP A 604 -16.38 32.47 23.10
CA ASP A 604 -17.04 31.18 22.89
C ASP A 604 -18.08 30.95 24.00
N TRP A 605 -19.36 30.95 23.63
CA TRP A 605 -20.50 30.79 24.54
C TRP A 605 -20.40 29.50 25.38
N PHE A 606 -19.72 28.48 24.86
CA PHE A 606 -19.52 27.17 25.49
C PHE A 606 -18.37 27.12 26.52
N GLN A 607 -17.53 28.15 26.62
CA GLN A 607 -16.48 28.23 27.65
C GLN A 607 -17.03 28.55 29.04
N VAL A 608 -18.28 29.01 29.14
CA VAL A 608 -18.98 29.22 30.40
C VAL A 608 -19.61 27.89 30.82
N GLN A 609 -19.19 27.35 31.98
CA GLN A 609 -19.62 26.04 32.47
C GLN A 609 -21.15 25.89 32.51
N GLU A 610 -21.87 26.89 33.03
CA GLU A 610 -23.34 26.88 33.11
C GLU A 610 -24.03 26.76 31.75
N ASN A 611 -23.48 27.39 30.70
CA ASN A 611 -24.00 27.29 29.34
C ASN A 611 -23.73 25.91 28.72
N SER A 612 -22.57 25.34 29.02
CA SER A 612 -22.20 23.98 28.63
C SER A 612 -23.17 22.96 29.26
N ASP A 613 -23.45 23.08 30.55
CA ASP A 613 -24.30 22.15 31.30
C ASP A 613 -25.74 22.15 30.74
N ARG A 614 -26.29 23.32 30.37
CA ARG A 614 -27.63 23.44 29.75
C ARG A 614 -27.73 22.71 28.41
N VAL A 615 -26.70 22.78 27.57
CA VAL A 615 -26.67 22.08 26.27
C VAL A 615 -26.46 20.58 26.44
N GLN A 616 -25.68 20.19 27.44
CA GLN A 616 -25.50 18.80 27.81
C GLN A 616 -26.82 18.18 28.34
N ASP A 617 -27.61 18.89 29.14
CA ASP A 617 -28.94 18.45 29.57
C ASP A 617 -29.92 18.24 28.39
N LEU A 618 -29.95 19.17 27.42
CA LEU A 618 -30.75 19.01 26.21
C LEU A 618 -30.34 17.75 25.42
N LEU A 619 -29.03 17.52 25.29
CA LEU A 619 -28.48 16.33 24.62
C LEU A 619 -28.84 15.04 25.39
N ARG A 620 -28.81 15.07 26.73
CA ARG A 620 -29.20 13.96 27.59
C ARG A 620 -30.67 13.57 27.38
N ARG A 621 -31.58 14.55 27.46
CA ARG A 621 -33.01 14.32 27.24
C ARG A 621 -33.29 13.80 25.83
N PHE A 622 -32.68 14.42 24.82
CA PHE A 622 -32.77 13.96 23.44
C PHE A 622 -32.29 12.51 23.26
N TYR A 623 -31.15 12.15 23.84
CA TYR A 623 -30.60 10.80 23.79
C TYR A 623 -31.57 9.76 24.37
N ILE A 624 -32.11 10.02 25.57
CA ILE A 624 -33.04 9.11 26.25
C ILE A 624 -34.31 8.90 25.41
N PHE A 625 -34.93 10.00 24.95
CA PHE A 625 -36.16 9.90 24.17
C PHE A 625 -35.95 9.19 22.83
N ARG A 626 -34.84 9.49 22.15
CA ARG A 626 -34.44 8.81 20.92
C ARG A 626 -34.22 7.32 21.12
N GLU A 627 -33.55 6.93 22.20
CA GLU A 627 -33.26 5.54 22.51
C GLU A 627 -34.52 4.70 22.73
N GLU A 628 -35.51 5.25 23.43
CA GLU A 628 -36.79 4.57 23.64
C GLU A 628 -37.60 4.45 22.34
N LEU A 629 -37.69 5.52 21.54
CA LEU A 629 -38.33 5.46 20.23
C LEU A 629 -37.65 4.45 19.30
N PHE A 630 -36.32 4.39 19.33
CA PHE A 630 -35.56 3.41 18.55
C PHE A 630 -35.84 1.99 19.01
N LEU A 631 -35.95 1.73 20.31
CA LEU A 631 -36.25 0.39 20.83
C LEU A 631 -37.65 -0.08 20.43
N ILE A 632 -38.65 0.80 20.49
CA ILE A 632 -40.02 0.51 20.02
C ILE A 632 -39.98 0.18 18.51
N PHE A 633 -39.37 1.06 17.71
CA PHE A 633 -39.17 0.83 16.27
C PHE A 633 -38.45 -0.48 15.97
N TRP A 634 -37.37 -0.79 16.70
CA TRP A 634 -36.56 -1.99 16.50
C TRP A 634 -37.32 -3.27 16.87
N ARG A 635 -38.13 -3.24 17.93
CA ARG A 635 -38.91 -4.38 18.41
C ARG A 635 -39.86 -4.93 17.34
N TYR A 636 -40.48 -4.04 16.57
CA TYR A 636 -41.51 -4.38 15.58
C TYR A 636 -41.03 -4.37 14.12
N LYS A 637 -39.74 -4.10 13.87
CA LYS A 637 -39.11 -3.90 12.54
C LYS A 637 -39.44 -4.94 11.43
N LYS A 638 -39.80 -6.16 11.81
CA LYS A 638 -40.01 -7.30 10.87
C LYS A 638 -41.46 -7.48 10.40
N ILE A 639 -42.37 -6.53 10.65
CA ILE A 639 -43.79 -6.66 10.25
C ILE A 639 -43.97 -6.94 8.75
N GLY A 640 -43.09 -6.41 7.90
CA GLY A 640 -43.12 -6.66 6.45
C GLY A 640 -42.99 -8.14 6.05
N GLU A 641 -42.36 -8.98 6.88
CA GLU A 641 -42.20 -10.42 6.64
C GLU A 641 -43.45 -11.21 7.07
N ALA A 642 -44.30 -10.66 7.95
CA ALA A 642 -45.52 -11.28 8.45
C ALA A 642 -46.73 -11.17 7.48
N GLY A 643 -46.59 -10.41 6.39
CA GLY A 643 -47.51 -10.41 5.25
C GLY A 643 -48.88 -9.74 5.49
N ILE A 644 -48.96 -8.42 5.31
CA ILE A 644 -50.24 -7.70 5.20
C ILE A 644 -50.73 -7.83 3.75
N GLU A 645 -51.51 -8.87 3.46
CA GLU A 645 -52.14 -9.05 2.14
C GLU A 645 -53.31 -8.05 1.98
N PRO A 646 -53.37 -7.21 0.92
CA PRO A 646 -54.44 -6.22 0.73
C PRO A 646 -55.86 -6.81 0.69
N ASP A 647 -55.97 -8.10 0.35
CA ASP A 647 -57.23 -8.80 0.07
C ASP A 647 -57.77 -9.61 1.27
N LYS A 648 -57.01 -9.75 2.36
CA LYS A 648 -57.45 -10.42 3.60
C LYS A 648 -57.50 -9.41 4.76
N PRO A 649 -58.48 -9.50 5.68
CA PRO A 649 -58.44 -8.68 6.88
C PRO A 649 -57.22 -9.08 7.72
N PRO A 650 -56.23 -8.19 7.93
CA PRO A 650 -55.10 -8.49 8.80
C PRO A 650 -55.56 -8.64 10.26
N ASP A 651 -54.82 -9.40 11.05
CA ASP A 651 -55.07 -9.50 12.50
C ASP A 651 -54.98 -8.09 13.13
N PRO A 652 -55.96 -7.65 13.95
CA PRO A 652 -55.94 -6.32 14.57
C PRO A 652 -54.65 -6.01 15.33
N LEU A 653 -54.03 -7.00 15.98
CA LEU A 653 -52.75 -6.83 16.69
C LEU A 653 -51.59 -6.55 15.73
N LEU A 654 -51.65 -7.07 14.50
CA LEU A 654 -50.64 -6.79 13.47
C LEU A 654 -50.77 -5.36 12.92
N LEU A 655 -52.00 -4.86 12.78
CA LEU A 655 -52.25 -3.47 12.42
C LEU A 655 -51.79 -2.50 13.51
N HIS A 656 -52.07 -2.83 14.77
CA HIS A 656 -51.63 -2.06 15.93
C HIS A 656 -50.11 -2.01 16.02
N ALA A 657 -49.43 -3.16 15.88
CA ALA A 657 -47.96 -3.22 15.85
C ALA A 657 -47.35 -2.40 14.72
N PHE A 658 -47.95 -2.40 13.53
CA PHE A 658 -47.48 -1.59 12.41
C PHE A 658 -47.63 -0.10 12.68
N LEU A 659 -48.76 0.31 13.24
CA LEU A 659 -49.03 1.71 13.58
C LEU A 659 -48.01 2.23 14.62
N VAL A 660 -47.72 1.42 15.65
CA VAL A 660 -46.72 1.73 16.67
C VAL A 660 -45.30 1.76 16.08
N GLU A 661 -44.93 0.80 15.24
CA GLU A 661 -43.63 0.77 14.53
C GLU A 661 -43.46 2.04 13.68
N TYR A 662 -44.47 2.36 12.87
CA TYR A 662 -44.41 3.46 11.92
C TYR A 662 -44.38 4.82 12.63
N ALA A 663 -45.25 5.03 13.61
CA ALA A 663 -45.24 6.25 14.41
C ALA A 663 -43.90 6.45 15.14
N ALA A 664 -43.36 5.41 15.78
CA ALA A 664 -42.06 5.49 16.44
C ALA A 664 -40.92 5.80 15.46
N GLY A 665 -40.89 5.15 14.29
CA GLY A 665 -39.89 5.37 13.25
C GLY A 665 -39.94 6.76 12.63
N THR A 666 -41.14 7.26 12.33
CA THR A 666 -41.37 8.58 11.71
C THR A 666 -41.04 9.72 12.68
N VAL A 667 -41.51 9.64 13.93
CA VAL A 667 -41.17 10.63 14.98
C VAL A 667 -39.67 10.60 15.30
N LEU A 668 -39.05 9.43 15.36
CA LEU A 668 -37.60 9.28 15.52
C LEU A 668 -36.82 9.98 14.40
N PHE A 669 -37.27 9.83 13.15
CA PHE A 669 -36.62 10.42 12.00
C PHE A 669 -36.78 11.96 11.98
N GLU A 670 -38.00 12.45 12.20
CA GLU A 670 -38.30 13.88 12.27
C GLU A 670 -37.49 14.58 13.38
N THR A 671 -37.52 14.03 14.60
CA THR A 671 -36.81 14.62 15.74
C THR A 671 -35.30 14.61 15.55
N SER A 672 -34.75 13.53 14.97
CA SER A 672 -33.33 13.47 14.58
C SER A 672 -32.98 14.54 13.54
N LEU A 673 -33.87 14.79 12.59
CA LEU A 673 -33.71 15.81 11.55
C LEU A 673 -33.75 17.22 12.12
N LYS A 674 -34.74 17.52 12.97
CA LYS A 674 -34.85 18.78 13.71
C LYS A 674 -33.60 19.06 14.55
N PHE A 675 -33.13 18.07 15.31
CA PHE A 675 -31.91 18.16 16.12
C PHE A 675 -30.67 18.51 15.28
N VAL A 676 -30.43 17.79 14.17
CA VAL A 676 -29.27 18.05 13.29
C VAL A 676 -29.37 19.43 12.63
N HIS A 677 -30.58 19.85 12.24
CA HIS A 677 -30.82 21.15 11.62
C HIS A 677 -30.59 22.31 12.60
N GLN A 678 -31.12 22.20 13.81
CA GLN A 678 -31.01 23.21 14.86
C GLN A 678 -29.56 23.41 15.31
N PHE A 679 -28.77 22.34 15.41
CA PHE A 679 -27.43 22.38 15.99
C PHE A 679 -26.30 22.10 14.98
N HIS A 680 -26.15 22.96 13.96
CA HIS A 680 -25.22 22.71 12.84
C HIS A 680 -23.91 23.53 12.85
N THR A 681 -23.73 24.48 13.78
CA THR A 681 -22.52 25.33 13.83
C THR A 681 -21.29 24.57 14.33
N LYS A 682 -20.09 24.92 13.86
CA LYS A 682 -18.84 24.15 14.10
C LYS A 682 -18.56 23.87 15.59
N ASN A 683 -18.67 24.89 16.46
CA ASN A 683 -18.39 24.74 17.90
C ASN A 683 -19.46 23.88 18.60
N THR A 684 -20.73 24.07 18.25
CA THR A 684 -21.83 23.25 18.78
C THR A 684 -21.74 21.80 18.31
N VAL A 685 -21.36 21.55 17.06
CA VAL A 685 -21.13 20.20 16.55
C VAL A 685 -19.96 19.54 17.29
N ALA A 686 -18.88 20.25 17.60
CA ALA A 686 -17.80 19.72 18.43
C ALA A 686 -18.33 19.33 19.81
N LYS A 687 -19.06 20.23 20.47
CA LYS A 687 -19.68 20.00 21.79
C LYS A 687 -20.63 18.80 21.82
N LEU A 688 -21.54 18.69 20.84
CA LEU A 688 -22.52 17.58 20.78
C LEU A 688 -21.92 16.24 20.32
N ASN A 689 -20.67 16.25 19.87
CA ASN A 689 -19.90 15.04 19.59
C ASN A 689 -18.97 14.65 20.75
N GLU A 690 -18.87 15.45 21.81
CA GLU A 690 -18.22 15.02 23.04
C GLU A 690 -18.94 13.77 23.55
N GLY A 691 -18.18 12.73 23.86
CA GLY A 691 -18.73 11.63 24.63
C GLY A 691 -19.14 12.15 26.00
N ILE A 692 -20.30 11.70 26.50
CA ILE A 692 -20.71 11.96 27.88
C ILE A 692 -20.87 10.60 28.58
N PRO A 693 -19.74 9.99 29.03
CA PRO A 693 -19.76 8.67 29.65
C PRO A 693 -20.68 8.59 30.87
N GLN A 694 -20.84 9.68 31.64
CA GLN A 694 -21.73 9.70 32.80
C GLN A 694 -23.19 9.38 32.47
N TRP A 695 -23.64 9.64 31.23
CA TRP A 695 -25.00 9.37 30.78
C TRP A 695 -25.09 8.26 29.73
N GLY A 696 -23.96 7.60 29.43
CA GLY A 696 -23.89 6.57 28.40
C GLY A 696 -23.96 7.11 26.97
N ILE A 697 -23.74 8.42 26.76
CA ILE A 697 -23.72 9.03 25.42
C ILE A 697 -22.32 8.83 24.83
N PRO A 698 -22.18 8.07 23.74
CA PRO A 698 -20.84 7.77 23.21
C PRO A 698 -20.27 8.99 22.45
N PRO A 699 -18.95 9.11 22.29
CA PRO A 699 -18.37 10.15 21.45
C PRO A 699 -18.85 10.04 20.00
N GLY A 700 -18.94 11.18 19.31
CA GLY A 700 -19.41 11.25 17.92
C GLY A 700 -20.92 11.12 17.73
N PHE A 701 -21.74 11.32 18.77
CA PHE A 701 -23.20 11.11 18.74
C PHE A 701 -23.92 11.90 17.66
N TYR A 702 -23.65 13.20 17.60
CA TYR A 702 -24.26 14.07 16.59
C TYR A 702 -23.90 13.62 15.16
N ASN A 703 -22.62 13.33 14.90
CA ASN A 703 -22.17 12.90 13.57
C ASN A 703 -22.75 11.54 13.19
N PHE A 704 -22.94 10.65 14.15
CA PHE A 704 -23.61 9.37 13.95
C PHE A 704 -25.05 9.57 13.45
N ILE A 705 -25.84 10.41 14.13
CA ILE A 705 -27.22 10.72 13.70
C ILE A 705 -27.24 11.36 12.32
N LYS A 706 -26.40 12.37 12.11
CA LYS A 706 -26.28 13.05 10.82
C LYS A 706 -25.96 12.08 9.68
N LYS A 707 -24.97 11.19 9.85
CA LYS A 707 -24.62 10.15 8.86
C LYS A 707 -25.78 9.17 8.65
N GLY A 708 -26.58 8.90 9.69
CA GLY A 708 -27.81 8.09 9.59
C GLY A 708 -28.88 8.75 8.72
N LEU A 709 -29.12 10.05 8.89
CA LEU A 709 -30.08 10.81 8.07
C LEU A 709 -29.62 10.97 6.61
N GLU A 710 -28.31 11.01 6.36
CA GLU A 710 -27.72 11.07 5.02
C GLU A 710 -27.66 9.70 4.30
N SER A 711 -28.00 8.61 4.99
CA SER A 711 -27.90 7.24 4.47
C SER A 711 -29.03 6.92 3.48
N SER A 712 -28.67 6.51 2.26
CA SER A 712 -29.66 6.08 1.25
C SER A 712 -30.54 4.92 1.71
N ASP A 713 -29.99 4.01 2.52
CA ASP A 713 -30.73 2.83 3.01
C ASP A 713 -31.81 3.22 4.03
N ASN A 714 -31.53 4.22 4.88
CA ASN A 714 -32.48 4.69 5.89
C ASN A 714 -33.62 5.47 5.22
N MET A 715 -33.29 6.25 4.19
CA MET A 715 -34.28 6.95 3.36
C MET A 715 -35.14 5.97 2.56
N GLY A 716 -34.55 4.91 2.01
CA GLY A 716 -35.29 3.85 1.30
C GLY A 716 -36.26 3.10 2.22
N LEU A 717 -35.85 2.80 3.45
CA LEU A 717 -36.70 2.18 4.46
C LEU A 717 -37.89 3.07 4.85
N PHE A 718 -37.67 4.38 5.00
CA PHE A 718 -38.74 5.35 5.27
C PHE A 718 -39.76 5.42 4.13
N GLN A 719 -39.29 5.49 2.89
CA GLN A 719 -40.16 5.47 1.69
C GLN A 719 -40.98 4.18 1.59
N GLU A 720 -40.39 3.05 1.97
CA GLU A 720 -41.09 1.76 2.01
C GLU A 720 -42.20 1.75 3.06
N PHE A 721 -41.96 2.27 4.27
CA PHE A 721 -42.98 2.37 5.29
C PHE A 721 -44.10 3.34 4.93
N GLN A 722 -43.77 4.50 4.38
CA GLN A 722 -44.75 5.47 3.89
C GLN A 722 -45.65 4.87 2.81
N ALA A 723 -45.06 4.12 1.86
CA ALA A 723 -45.84 3.42 0.84
C ALA A 723 -46.79 2.36 1.45
N ARG A 724 -46.37 1.65 2.50
CA ARG A 724 -47.23 0.68 3.22
C ARG A 724 -48.34 1.38 3.99
N TYR A 725 -48.05 2.47 4.67
CA TYR A 725 -49.05 3.26 5.41
C TYR A 725 -50.11 3.82 4.46
N GLN A 726 -49.70 4.36 3.31
CA GLN A 726 -50.62 4.86 2.28
C GLN A 726 -51.57 3.76 1.79
N VAL A 727 -51.07 2.55 1.54
CA VAL A 727 -51.89 1.40 1.14
C VAL A 727 -52.93 1.03 2.20
N MET A 728 -52.60 1.19 3.49
CA MET A 728 -53.55 0.97 4.60
C MET A 728 -54.60 2.08 4.70
N GLN A 729 -54.20 3.33 4.46
CA GLN A 729 -55.13 4.47 4.38
C GLN A 729 -56.11 4.35 3.22
N ASP A 730 -55.66 3.85 2.06
CA ASP A 730 -56.49 3.70 0.87
C ASP A 730 -57.49 2.53 0.95
N SER A 731 -57.40 1.66 1.97
CA SER A 731 -58.25 0.47 2.14
C SER A 731 -59.38 0.70 3.17
N PRO A 732 -60.66 0.77 2.74
CA PRO A 732 -61.79 1.01 3.66
C PRO A 732 -61.95 -0.05 4.74
N LYS A 733 -61.52 -1.30 4.48
CA LYS A 733 -61.60 -2.40 5.45
C LYS A 733 -60.55 -2.27 6.54
N ILE A 734 -59.34 -1.82 6.20
CA ILE A 734 -58.25 -1.63 7.16
C ILE A 734 -58.51 -0.39 8.01
N GLN A 735 -59.00 0.69 7.39
CA GLN A 735 -59.43 1.90 8.08
C GLN A 735 -60.51 1.64 9.15
N ALA A 736 -61.49 0.77 8.85
CA ALA A 736 -62.53 0.40 9.81
C ALA A 736 -61.99 -0.32 11.06
N GLU A 737 -60.84 -1.01 10.96
CA GLU A 737 -60.18 -1.65 12.10
C GLU A 737 -59.23 -0.67 12.83
N LEU A 738 -58.50 0.18 12.10
CA LEU A 738 -57.59 1.17 12.68
C LEU A 738 -58.31 2.17 13.59
N VAL A 739 -59.49 2.68 13.17
CA VAL A 739 -60.29 3.64 13.95
C VAL A 739 -60.80 3.04 15.28
N LYS A 740 -60.79 1.72 15.45
CA LYS A 740 -61.14 1.08 16.73
C LYS A 740 -60.04 1.19 17.78
N LEU A 741 -58.79 1.47 17.36
CA LEU A 741 -57.68 1.70 18.27
C LEU A 741 -57.83 3.10 18.89
N ALA A 742 -57.87 3.17 20.23
CA ALA A 742 -58.10 4.42 20.96
C ALA A 742 -57.04 5.51 20.66
N SER A 743 -55.84 5.10 20.25
CA SER A 743 -54.70 5.94 19.95
C SER A 743 -54.54 6.34 18.49
N TYR A 744 -55.37 5.79 17.59
CA TYR A 744 -55.22 5.99 16.15
C TYR A 744 -55.22 7.48 15.76
N GLU A 745 -56.19 8.25 16.24
CA GLU A 745 -56.27 9.69 15.92
C GLU A 745 -55.00 10.45 16.34
N LYS A 746 -54.48 10.15 17.53
CA LYS A 746 -53.29 10.82 18.08
C LYS A 746 -52.01 10.42 17.35
N LEU A 747 -51.87 9.14 16.97
CA LEU A 747 -50.71 8.65 16.23
C LEU A 747 -50.75 9.09 14.76
N ASP A 748 -51.93 9.12 14.12
CA ASP A 748 -52.11 9.61 12.75
C ASP A 748 -51.79 11.12 12.66
N GLU A 749 -52.25 11.93 13.62
CA GLU A 749 -51.89 13.36 13.68
C GLU A 749 -50.37 13.55 13.84
N ALA A 750 -49.72 12.77 14.71
CA ALA A 750 -48.28 12.83 14.92
C ALA A 750 -47.49 12.38 13.68
N ILE A 751 -47.93 11.31 13.01
CA ILE A 751 -47.34 10.83 11.75
C ILE A 751 -47.46 11.91 10.68
N GLY A 752 -48.65 12.49 10.49
CA GLY A 752 -48.88 13.53 9.48
C GLY A 752 -48.01 14.77 9.69
N ALA A 753 -47.94 15.27 10.93
CA ALA A 753 -47.09 16.41 11.28
C ALA A 753 -45.59 16.12 11.05
N ALA A 754 -45.15 14.90 11.36
CA ALA A 754 -43.77 14.47 11.16
C ALA A 754 -43.44 14.30 9.67
N GLU A 755 -44.32 13.69 8.88
CA GLU A 755 -44.16 13.55 7.42
C GLU A 755 -44.10 14.92 6.73
N ASP A 756 -44.96 15.87 7.09
CA ASP A 756 -44.94 17.24 6.57
C ASP A 756 -43.59 17.92 6.83
N THR A 757 -43.07 17.75 8.05
CA THR A 757 -41.76 18.26 8.44
C THR A 757 -40.65 17.60 7.61
N ILE A 758 -40.64 16.27 7.51
CA ILE A 758 -39.66 15.51 6.73
C ILE A 758 -39.68 15.92 5.26
N ASN A 759 -40.88 16.06 4.66
CA ASN A 759 -41.08 16.48 3.27
C ASN A 759 -40.60 17.92 3.03
N LYS A 760 -40.93 18.86 3.92
CA LYS A 760 -40.44 20.25 3.88
C LYS A 760 -38.91 20.33 3.89
N TYR A 761 -38.27 19.50 4.71
CA TYR A 761 -36.83 19.39 4.73
C TYR A 761 -36.27 18.66 3.49
N ALA A 762 -36.95 17.65 2.96
CA ALA A 762 -36.56 16.97 1.74
C ALA A 762 -36.58 17.90 0.52
N GLU A 763 -37.61 18.75 0.39
CA GLU A 763 -37.77 19.71 -0.71
C GLU A 763 -36.76 20.88 -0.64
N SER A 764 -36.46 21.38 0.56
CA SER A 764 -35.41 22.40 0.76
C SER A 764 -33.97 21.87 0.60
N SER A 765 -33.81 20.53 0.51
CA SER A 765 -32.52 19.82 0.49
C SER A 765 -32.09 19.30 -0.88
N GLY A 766 -32.78 19.63 -1.96
CA GLY A 766 -32.47 19.20 -3.35
C GLY A 766 -31.05 19.50 -3.86
N LEU A 767 -30.16 20.06 -3.04
CA LEU A 767 -28.76 20.36 -3.36
C LEU A 767 -27.84 20.21 -2.13
N ARG A 768 -27.47 18.98 -1.76
CA ARG A 768 -26.24 18.79 -0.94
C ARG A 768 -25.45 17.49 -1.17
N VAL A 769 -25.99 16.49 -1.87
CA VAL A 769 -25.29 15.22 -2.18
C VAL A 769 -24.04 15.42 -3.07
N VAL A 770 -24.05 16.42 -3.96
CA VAL A 770 -22.91 16.69 -4.88
C VAL A 770 -21.83 17.60 -4.26
N ARG A 771 -22.17 18.35 -3.19
CA ARG A 771 -21.22 19.22 -2.47
C ARG A 771 -20.61 18.51 -1.25
N LEU A 772 -21.38 17.66 -0.56
CA LEU A 772 -20.95 16.86 0.60
C LEU A 772 -20.09 15.66 0.21
N ALA A 773 -20.26 15.04 -0.96
CA ALA A 773 -19.32 14.01 -1.42
C ALA A 773 -17.87 14.53 -1.50
N ARG A 774 -17.68 15.84 -1.73
CA ARG A 774 -16.36 16.48 -1.75
C ARG A 774 -15.81 16.76 -0.35
N GLU A 775 -16.67 17.00 0.64
CA GLU A 775 -16.30 17.17 2.05
C GLU A 775 -16.12 15.82 2.75
N ASP A 776 -16.89 14.79 2.41
CA ASP A 776 -16.78 13.44 2.97
C ASP A 776 -15.51 12.74 2.46
N ILE A 777 -15.10 12.97 1.21
CA ILE A 777 -13.76 12.57 0.73
C ILE A 777 -12.65 13.34 1.48
N LYS A 778 -12.88 14.61 1.81
CA LYS A 778 -11.90 15.44 2.54
C LYS A 778 -11.84 15.11 4.03
N ASN A 779 -12.93 14.67 4.63
CA ASN A 779 -13.06 14.33 6.05
C ASN A 779 -12.72 12.85 6.32
N LYS A 780 -13.09 11.90 5.45
CA LYS A 780 -12.59 10.51 5.53
C LYS A 780 -11.11 10.41 5.19
N GLY A 781 -10.61 11.27 4.31
CA GLY A 781 -9.17 11.47 4.14
C GLY A 781 -8.48 11.91 5.44
N LYS A 782 -9.14 12.74 6.25
CA LYS A 782 -8.65 13.11 7.59
C LYS A 782 -8.81 11.99 8.62
N GLU A 783 -9.84 11.15 8.53
CA GLU A 783 -10.08 10.01 9.44
C GLU A 783 -9.02 8.90 9.23
N VAL A 784 -8.63 8.62 7.99
CA VAL A 784 -7.50 7.72 7.66
C VAL A 784 -6.17 8.34 8.10
N ILE A 785 -6.00 9.65 7.94
CA ILE A 785 -4.84 10.38 8.47
C ILE A 785 -4.86 10.39 10.00
N TYR A 786 -6.03 10.44 10.64
CA TYR A 786 -6.21 10.46 12.09
C TYR A 786 -5.90 9.10 12.71
N GLU A 787 -6.37 8.00 12.13
CA GLU A 787 -5.98 6.66 12.57
C GLU A 787 -4.50 6.38 12.32
N ALA A 788 -3.96 6.84 11.19
CA ALA A 788 -2.52 6.79 10.94
C ALA A 788 -1.73 7.68 11.92
N GLN A 789 -2.22 8.89 12.24
CA GLN A 789 -1.62 9.82 13.18
C GLN A 789 -1.72 9.31 14.60
N LYS A 790 -2.83 8.68 15.02
CA LYS A 790 -3.00 8.04 16.32
C LYS A 790 -2.08 6.84 16.46
N ALA A 791 -1.99 5.98 15.44
CA ALA A 791 -1.05 4.87 15.42
C ALA A 791 0.42 5.34 15.43
N ILE A 792 0.74 6.41 14.71
CA ILE A 792 2.08 7.01 14.68
C ILE A 792 2.39 7.75 15.98
N SER A 793 1.43 8.48 16.57
CA SER A 793 1.60 9.23 17.82
C SER A 793 1.68 8.32 19.03
N SER A 794 0.89 7.23 19.08
CA SER A 794 1.05 6.16 20.06
C SER A 794 2.41 5.49 19.89
N TRP A 795 2.79 5.14 18.65
CA TRP A 795 4.09 4.54 18.38
C TRP A 795 5.27 5.47 18.73
N ILE A 796 5.15 6.79 18.50
CA ILE A 796 6.15 7.81 18.86
C ILE A 796 6.16 8.08 20.37
N GLY A 797 4.99 8.05 21.03
CA GLY A 797 4.83 8.19 22.47
C GLY A 797 5.52 7.05 23.24
N ASP A 798 5.38 5.81 22.76
CA ASP A 798 6.01 4.63 23.36
C ASP A 798 7.49 4.47 22.97
N PHE A 799 7.99 5.27 22.01
CA PHE A 799 9.35 5.14 21.49
C PHE A 799 10.39 5.77 22.43
N LYS A 800 11.05 4.94 23.25
CA LYS A 800 12.21 5.36 24.06
C LYS A 800 13.50 5.36 23.21
N THR A 801 14.15 6.52 23.08
CA THR A 801 15.34 6.72 22.23
C THR A 801 16.64 6.17 22.84
N MET A 802 16.72 6.04 24.18
CA MET A 802 17.80 5.38 24.92
C MET A 802 17.25 4.74 26.21
N THR A 803 17.80 3.60 26.64
CA THR A 803 17.60 3.05 27.98
C THR A 803 18.68 3.62 28.90
N GLY A 804 18.39 4.72 29.59
CA GLY A 804 19.30 5.36 30.55
C GLY A 804 18.84 5.19 31.99
N VAL A 805 19.78 5.31 32.94
CA VAL A 805 19.49 5.42 34.39
C VAL A 805 18.53 6.60 34.63
N SER A 806 17.38 6.34 35.23
CA SER A 806 16.35 7.34 35.57
C SER A 806 16.54 7.87 37.01
N LEU A 807 15.83 8.93 37.41
CA LEU A 807 15.93 9.49 38.77
C LEU A 807 15.74 8.41 39.86
N GLY A 808 14.77 7.50 39.68
CA GLY A 808 14.50 6.41 40.62
C GLY A 808 15.65 5.40 40.79
N GLN A 809 16.52 5.22 39.78
CA GLN A 809 17.64 4.28 39.84
C GLN A 809 18.96 4.90 40.32
N SER A 810 19.12 6.23 40.21
CA SER A 810 20.39 6.91 40.50
C SER A 810 20.51 7.45 41.92
N SER A 811 19.39 7.73 42.61
CA SER A 811 19.43 8.48 43.88
C SER A 811 18.27 8.13 44.84
N PRO A 812 18.27 6.92 45.45
CA PRO A 812 17.18 6.47 46.34
C PRO A 812 16.87 7.42 47.50
N GLY A 813 17.87 8.10 48.09
CA GLY A 813 17.67 8.96 49.26
C GLY A 813 17.11 10.37 48.99
N GLN A 814 17.24 10.89 47.77
CA GLN A 814 16.73 12.24 47.43
C GLN A 814 15.23 12.23 47.13
N PHE A 815 14.70 11.07 46.77
CA PHE A 815 13.27 10.88 46.54
C PHE A 815 12.48 11.00 47.86
N ASP A 816 13.02 10.43 48.93
CA ASP A 816 12.49 10.58 50.30
C ASP A 816 12.58 12.03 50.81
N GLU A 817 13.58 12.80 50.38
CA GLU A 817 13.68 14.23 50.70
C GLU A 817 12.63 15.06 49.94
N LEU A 818 12.42 14.77 48.65
CA LEU A 818 11.37 15.42 47.86
C LEU A 818 9.99 15.10 48.44
N LYS A 819 9.72 13.83 48.79
CA LYS A 819 8.45 13.39 49.39
C LYS A 819 8.12 14.14 50.70
N LYS A 820 9.12 14.53 51.49
CA LYS A 820 8.93 15.32 52.72
C LYS A 820 8.53 16.78 52.46
N LEU A 821 8.76 17.28 51.25
CA LEU A 821 8.46 18.67 50.87
C LEU A 821 7.12 18.82 50.15
N LEU A 822 6.61 17.74 49.55
CA LEU A 822 5.38 17.75 48.76
C LEU A 822 4.12 17.83 49.64
N GLU A 823 3.15 18.63 49.20
CA GLU A 823 1.81 18.71 49.78
C GLU A 823 0.75 18.52 48.70
N PRO A 824 -0.42 17.95 49.01
CA PRO A 824 -1.50 17.80 48.03
C PRO A 824 -1.86 19.13 47.38
N GLY A 825 -1.99 19.14 46.06
CA GLY A 825 -2.17 20.34 45.25
C GLY A 825 -0.88 20.87 44.62
N ASP A 826 0.29 20.31 44.94
CA ASP A 826 1.52 20.67 44.25
C ASP A 826 1.49 20.27 42.77
N ILE A 827 1.91 21.17 41.89
CA ILE A 827 1.99 20.95 40.44
C ILE A 827 3.41 20.50 40.10
N LEU A 828 3.50 19.33 39.49
CA LEU A 828 4.75 18.71 39.06
C LEU A 828 4.97 19.02 37.58
N LEU A 829 6.11 19.63 37.26
CA LEU A 829 6.56 19.82 35.88
C LEU A 829 7.72 18.88 35.63
N GLU A 830 7.62 18.05 34.60
CA GLU A 830 8.57 16.98 34.37
C GLU A 830 9.22 17.07 32.99
N ARG A 831 10.53 16.83 32.95
CA ARG A 831 11.31 16.72 31.72
C ARG A 831 11.71 15.26 31.52
N ARG A 832 11.35 14.69 30.36
CA ARG A 832 11.64 13.29 30.01
C ARG A 832 12.33 13.17 28.64
N ASN A 833 13.58 13.60 28.49
CA ASN A 833 14.27 13.78 27.19
C ASN A 833 14.26 12.57 26.25
N TYR A 834 14.08 11.36 26.77
CA TYR A 834 14.22 10.13 25.98
C TYR A 834 12.92 9.59 25.39
N TYR A 835 11.77 10.20 25.70
CA TYR A 835 10.48 9.90 25.07
C TYR A 835 10.37 10.57 23.69
N GLY A 836 10.07 9.79 22.64
CA GLY A 836 9.99 10.25 21.26
C GLY A 836 8.98 11.36 21.01
N SER A 837 7.95 11.48 21.86
CA SER A 837 6.94 12.55 21.84
C SER A 837 7.53 13.95 22.08
N ASN A 838 8.67 14.06 22.77
CA ASN A 838 9.27 15.35 23.16
C ASN A 838 9.97 16.10 22.02
N ALA A 839 10.16 15.46 20.86
CA ALA A 839 10.68 16.14 19.66
C ALA A 839 9.70 17.19 19.09
N PHE A 840 8.44 17.18 19.51
CA PHE A 840 7.37 18.01 18.95
C PHE A 840 6.70 18.95 19.96
N LEU A 841 7.10 18.90 21.24
CA LEU A 841 6.53 19.75 22.29
C LEU A 841 7.39 21.01 22.51
N PRO A 842 6.81 22.22 22.50
CA PRO A 842 7.55 23.44 22.71
C PRO A 842 7.87 23.63 24.20
N GLY A 843 9.15 23.72 24.55
CA GLY A 843 9.59 24.11 25.89
C GLY A 843 10.62 23.16 26.49
N TYR A 844 11.14 23.54 27.66
CA TYR A 844 11.97 22.66 28.50
C TYR A 844 11.12 21.61 29.24
N TRP A 845 9.87 21.97 29.54
CA TRP A 845 8.90 21.18 30.29
C TRP A 845 7.82 20.62 29.34
N PRO A 846 7.92 19.35 28.94
CA PRO A 846 6.92 18.71 28.08
C PRO A 846 5.69 18.17 28.81
N HIS A 847 5.80 17.87 30.11
CA HIS A 847 4.76 17.18 30.88
C HIS A 847 4.40 17.93 32.17
N GLY A 848 3.14 17.82 32.57
CA GLY A 848 2.62 18.37 33.82
C GLY A 848 1.70 17.37 34.51
N ALA A 849 1.83 17.25 35.83
CA ALA A 849 1.02 16.36 36.65
C ALA A 849 0.61 17.06 37.95
N LEU A 850 -0.41 16.52 38.62
CA LEU A 850 -0.89 17.04 39.90
C LEU A 850 -0.57 16.04 41.01
N TYR A 851 0.15 16.49 42.03
CA TYR A 851 0.38 15.70 43.24
C TYR A 851 -0.86 15.78 44.13
N ILE A 852 -1.48 14.63 44.40
CA ILE A 852 -2.68 14.52 45.24
C ILE A 852 -2.36 14.03 46.65
N GLY A 853 -1.15 13.52 46.90
CA GLY A 853 -0.72 13.02 48.21
C GLY A 853 -1.20 11.62 48.54
N THR A 854 -0.93 11.18 49.76
CA THR A 854 -1.37 9.86 50.27
C THR A 854 -2.80 9.92 50.82
N ALA A 855 -3.42 8.76 51.05
CA ALA A 855 -4.75 8.69 51.66
C ALA A 855 -4.79 9.39 53.04
N GLU A 856 -3.68 9.36 53.79
CA GLU A 856 -3.55 10.09 55.06
C GLU A 856 -3.54 11.61 54.84
N ASP A 857 -2.85 12.09 53.81
CA ASP A 857 -2.78 13.53 53.49
C ASP A 857 -4.14 14.06 53.01
N LEU A 858 -4.86 13.28 52.20
CA LEU A 858 -6.23 13.61 51.81
C LEU A 858 -7.17 13.62 53.02
N GLY A 859 -7.03 12.67 53.95
CA GLY A 859 -7.77 12.68 55.22
C GLY A 859 -7.53 13.95 56.05
N LYS A 860 -6.28 14.46 56.09
CA LYS A 860 -5.94 15.73 56.77
C LYS A 860 -6.55 16.96 56.07
N LEU A 861 -6.78 16.89 54.76
CA LEU A 861 -7.50 17.91 53.98
C LEU A 861 -9.02 17.74 54.04
N GLY A 862 -9.51 16.67 54.65
CA GLY A 862 -10.93 16.35 54.73
C GLY A 862 -11.51 15.83 53.41
N VAL A 863 -10.71 15.13 52.61
CA VAL A 863 -11.15 14.40 51.41
C VAL A 863 -11.09 12.91 51.71
N ASP A 864 -12.24 12.25 51.67
CA ASP A 864 -12.40 10.81 51.79
C ASP A 864 -13.38 10.29 50.73
N GLU A 865 -13.67 8.98 50.76
CA GLU A 865 -14.59 8.34 49.82
C GLU A 865 -15.98 8.98 49.85
N GLU A 866 -16.48 9.31 51.04
CA GLU A 866 -17.81 9.92 51.23
C GLU A 866 -17.85 11.35 50.67
N ASP A 867 -16.80 12.16 50.92
CA ASP A 867 -16.70 13.51 50.40
C ASP A 867 -16.67 13.56 48.85
N LEU A 868 -16.15 12.51 48.19
CA LEU A 868 -16.17 12.39 46.72
C LEU A 868 -17.55 12.01 46.16
N GLN A 869 -18.34 11.22 46.89
CA GLN A 869 -19.67 10.76 46.44
C GLN A 869 -20.63 11.91 46.18
N ASP A 870 -20.51 13.00 46.95
CA ASP A 870 -21.37 14.17 46.84
C ASP A 870 -20.87 15.21 45.82
N HIS A 871 -19.75 14.96 45.14
CA HIS A 871 -19.18 15.92 44.21
C HIS A 871 -19.90 15.86 42.84
N PRO A 872 -20.46 16.98 42.33
CA PRO A 872 -21.32 16.99 41.14
C PRO A 872 -20.59 16.53 39.86
N GLY A 873 -19.27 16.63 39.81
CA GLY A 873 -18.47 16.20 38.65
C GLY A 873 -18.49 14.69 38.37
N PHE A 874 -19.03 13.83 39.25
CA PHE A 874 -19.19 12.41 38.97
C PHE A 874 -20.47 12.06 38.18
N GLY A 875 -21.46 12.96 38.14
CA GLY A 875 -22.71 12.85 37.38
C GLY A 875 -23.95 13.17 38.22
N ASP A 876 -25.10 13.39 37.55
CA ASP A 876 -26.36 13.76 38.22
C ASP A 876 -27.18 12.57 38.76
N ASP A 877 -26.83 11.35 38.35
CA ASP A 877 -27.49 10.12 38.81
C ASP A 877 -26.81 9.66 40.10
N GLU A 878 -27.52 9.77 41.23
CA GLU A 878 -26.94 9.59 42.56
C GLU A 878 -26.27 8.22 42.74
N GLU A 879 -26.88 7.13 42.24
CA GLU A 879 -26.28 5.79 42.35
C GLU A 879 -25.05 5.63 41.45
N ARG A 880 -25.12 6.10 40.20
CA ARG A 880 -23.98 6.00 39.27
C ARG A 880 -22.82 6.91 39.67
N ALA A 881 -23.12 8.09 40.20
CA ALA A 881 -22.13 9.04 40.69
C ALA A 881 -21.38 8.43 41.88
N LYS A 882 -22.10 7.85 42.85
CA LYS A 882 -21.54 7.10 43.97
C LYS A 882 -20.68 5.92 43.50
N GLU A 883 -21.18 5.11 42.56
CA GLU A 883 -20.41 3.98 42.01
C GLU A 883 -19.10 4.44 41.33
N ARG A 884 -19.15 5.53 40.56
CA ARG A 884 -17.97 6.07 39.88
C ARG A 884 -16.98 6.69 40.87
N ALA A 885 -17.45 7.42 41.87
CA ALA A 885 -16.63 7.97 42.94
C ALA A 885 -15.90 6.85 43.71
N ASN A 886 -16.61 5.80 44.10
CA ASN A 886 -16.04 4.65 44.82
C ASN A 886 -15.00 3.89 43.97
N ARG A 887 -15.24 3.75 42.65
CA ARG A 887 -14.25 3.15 41.74
C ARG A 887 -12.99 4.01 41.59
N SER A 888 -13.14 5.33 41.49
CA SER A 888 -12.01 6.27 41.43
C SER A 888 -11.21 6.22 42.73
N TRP A 889 -11.88 6.25 43.89
CA TRP A 889 -11.24 6.12 45.20
C TRP A 889 -10.51 4.79 45.38
N LYS A 890 -11.13 3.69 44.95
CA LYS A 890 -10.51 2.37 44.95
C LYS A 890 -9.26 2.33 44.06
N ALA A 891 -9.34 2.84 42.84
CA ALA A 891 -8.20 2.87 41.91
C ALA A 891 -7.05 3.73 42.43
N TYR A 892 -7.34 4.79 43.20
CA TYR A 892 -6.35 5.63 43.86
C TYR A 892 -5.69 4.93 45.06
N THR A 893 -6.46 4.20 45.87
CA THR A 893 -5.95 3.51 47.06
C THR A 893 -5.27 2.16 46.77
N GLU A 894 -5.45 1.63 45.56
CA GLU A 894 -4.71 0.47 45.07
C GLU A 894 -3.23 0.81 44.83
N LEU A 895 -2.35 -0.12 45.22
CA LEU A 895 -0.92 -0.01 44.92
C LEU A 895 -0.70 -0.17 43.42
N ASP A 896 0.31 0.53 42.89
CA ASP A 896 0.72 0.36 41.51
C ASP A 896 1.27 -1.06 41.24
N HIS A 897 1.57 -1.36 39.98
CA HIS A 897 2.12 -2.66 39.56
C HIS A 897 3.46 -3.03 40.22
N SER A 898 4.15 -2.06 40.84
CA SER A 898 5.42 -2.23 41.55
C SER A 898 5.25 -2.18 43.08
N GLY A 899 4.02 -2.07 43.59
CA GLY A 899 3.70 -2.08 45.02
C GLY A 899 3.81 -0.72 45.73
N HIS A 900 3.82 0.40 45.00
CA HIS A 900 3.90 1.75 45.57
C HIS A 900 2.53 2.42 45.63
N GLU A 901 2.34 3.31 46.61
CA GLU A 901 1.11 4.09 46.76
C GLU A 901 0.96 5.11 45.62
N CYS A 902 -0.24 5.18 45.03
CA CYS A 902 -0.55 6.21 44.04
C CYS A 902 -0.74 7.56 44.73
N THR A 903 -0.01 8.58 44.28
CA THR A 903 0.02 9.91 44.91
C THR A 903 -0.01 11.05 43.88
N ILE A 904 -0.04 10.71 42.60
CA ILE A 904 -0.06 11.64 41.47
C ILE A 904 -1.25 11.27 40.58
N ILE A 905 -1.93 12.28 40.04
CA ILE A 905 -2.85 12.11 38.92
C ILE A 905 -2.25 12.81 37.68
N GLU A 906 -2.18 12.07 36.58
CA GLU A 906 -1.59 12.55 35.33
C GLU A 906 -2.32 11.98 34.11
N ALA A 907 -2.22 12.68 32.97
CA ALA A 907 -2.64 12.14 31.68
C ALA A 907 -1.43 11.69 30.88
N VAL A 908 -1.38 10.41 30.53
CA VAL A 908 -0.37 9.75 29.70
C VAL A 908 -1.06 8.98 28.57
N SER A 909 -0.33 8.32 27.67
CA SER A 909 -0.88 7.59 26.51
C SER A 909 -2.04 6.63 26.84
N GLU A 910 -2.03 6.06 28.03
CA GLU A 910 -3.01 5.13 28.59
C GLU A 910 -4.33 5.83 29.02
N GLY A 911 -4.31 7.16 29.15
CA GLY A 911 -5.41 7.98 29.65
C GLY A 911 -5.02 8.77 30.89
N VAL A 912 -6.02 9.27 31.61
CA VAL A 912 -5.85 9.90 32.92
C VAL A 912 -5.81 8.82 34.00
N ILE A 913 -4.66 8.66 34.64
CA ILE A 913 -4.40 7.59 35.59
C ILE A 913 -3.93 8.15 36.93
N PHE A 914 -4.07 7.31 37.97
CA PHE A 914 -3.34 7.49 39.22
C PHE A 914 -1.98 6.77 39.10
N SER A 915 -0.91 7.49 39.45
CA SER A 915 0.46 7.02 39.38
C SER A 915 1.14 7.15 40.74
N SER A 916 2.09 6.27 41.02
CA SER A 916 3.04 6.46 42.11
C SER A 916 4.08 7.52 41.75
N MET A 917 4.72 8.11 42.77
CA MET A 917 5.86 8.98 42.50
C MET A 917 6.96 8.18 41.78
N GLU A 918 7.15 6.91 42.13
CA GLU A 918 8.23 6.04 41.67
C GLU A 918 8.09 5.77 40.17
N HIS A 919 6.86 5.68 39.68
CA HIS A 919 6.56 5.53 38.27
C HIS A 919 6.59 6.86 37.51
N SER A 920 6.04 7.93 38.09
CA SER A 920 5.90 9.22 37.41
C SER A 920 7.22 10.03 37.44
N ILE A 921 7.66 10.45 38.64
CA ILE A 921 8.88 11.22 38.86
C ILE A 921 10.12 10.36 38.64
N GLY A 922 10.07 9.08 39.01
CA GLY A 922 11.22 8.17 38.92
C GLY A 922 11.72 7.96 37.49
N GLU A 923 10.90 8.23 36.47
CA GLU A 923 11.27 8.20 35.05
C GLU A 923 11.69 9.55 34.46
N ALA A 924 11.57 10.66 35.21
CA ALA A 924 11.97 11.97 34.76
C ALA A 924 13.49 12.20 34.81
N ASP A 925 13.98 13.13 34.00
CA ASP A 925 15.36 13.64 34.02
C ASP A 925 15.48 14.87 34.91
N SER A 926 14.41 15.66 34.96
CA SER A 926 14.30 16.82 35.82
C SER A 926 12.85 16.98 36.25
N VAL A 927 12.65 17.41 37.50
CA VAL A 927 11.32 17.73 38.05
C VAL A 927 11.38 19.08 38.73
N ALA A 928 10.41 19.95 38.44
CA ALA A 928 10.16 21.18 39.19
C ALA A 928 8.81 21.09 39.88
N VAL A 929 8.73 21.59 41.11
CA VAL A 929 7.53 21.58 41.93
C VAL A 929 7.07 23.01 42.18
N LEU A 930 5.82 23.31 41.79
CA LEU A 930 5.15 24.59 42.03
C LEU A 930 3.94 24.38 42.93
N ARG A 931 3.91 25.06 44.08
CA ARG A 931 2.79 25.04 45.01
C ARG A 931 1.85 26.22 44.76
N PRO A 932 0.56 26.00 44.52
CA PRO A 932 -0.40 27.10 44.44
C PRO A 932 -0.56 27.83 45.78
N ILE A 933 -0.59 29.16 45.74
CA ILE A 933 -0.89 29.99 46.92
C ILE A 933 -2.40 30.17 46.98
N LEU A 934 -3.09 29.20 47.60
CA LEU A 934 -4.54 29.14 47.72
C LEU A 934 -4.97 28.73 49.13
N GLU A 935 -6.23 28.99 49.48
CA GLU A 935 -6.82 28.47 50.71
C GLU A 935 -7.01 26.95 50.64
N LYS A 936 -6.93 26.26 51.77
CA LYS A 936 -7.06 24.78 51.83
C LYS A 936 -8.36 24.26 51.22
N ALA A 937 -9.44 25.03 51.32
CA ALA A 937 -10.73 24.69 50.72
C ALA A 937 -10.69 24.68 49.18
N GLU A 938 -9.90 25.56 48.56
CA GLU A 938 -9.75 25.61 47.10
C GLU A 938 -8.87 24.47 46.59
N ILE A 939 -7.82 24.11 47.36
CA ILE A 939 -6.99 22.94 47.08
C ILE A 939 -7.83 21.65 47.19
N LYS A 940 -8.65 21.54 48.24
CA LYS A 940 -9.60 20.44 48.43
C LYS A 940 -10.48 20.27 47.19
N GLU A 941 -11.14 21.34 46.76
CA GLU A 941 -12.02 21.32 45.59
C GLU A 941 -11.29 20.95 44.28
N ALA A 942 -10.06 21.44 44.10
CA ALA A 942 -9.27 21.10 42.92
C ALA A 942 -8.92 19.60 42.84
N ILE A 943 -8.59 18.99 43.99
CA ILE A 943 -8.33 17.55 44.08
C ILE A 943 -9.61 16.75 43.77
N LYS A 944 -10.74 17.11 44.38
CA LYS A 944 -12.03 16.44 44.10
C LYS A 944 -12.38 16.49 42.62
N ARG A 945 -12.16 17.63 41.97
CA ARG A 945 -12.37 17.78 40.53
C ARG A 945 -11.42 16.91 39.71
N ALA A 946 -10.15 16.82 40.10
CA ALA A 946 -9.18 15.97 39.42
C ALA A 946 -9.59 14.48 39.43
N PHE A 947 -10.13 13.99 40.55
CA PHE A 947 -10.64 12.60 40.66
C PHE A 947 -11.77 12.28 39.67
N THR A 948 -12.49 13.29 39.17
CA THR A 948 -13.55 13.10 38.16
C THR A 948 -13.00 12.83 36.76
N PHE A 949 -11.73 13.17 36.51
CA PHE A 949 -11.06 12.95 35.24
C PHE A 949 -10.46 11.56 35.07
N TRP A 950 -10.36 10.79 36.15
CA TRP A 950 -9.80 9.44 36.12
C TRP A 950 -10.50 8.57 35.06
N ASN A 951 -9.70 7.81 34.31
CA ASN A 951 -10.09 6.94 33.20
C ASN A 951 -10.63 7.65 31.94
N LEU A 952 -10.41 8.97 31.81
CA LEU A 952 -10.61 9.66 30.53
C LEU A 952 -9.47 9.33 29.55
N PRO A 953 -9.75 9.12 28.25
CA PRO A 953 -8.73 8.95 27.22
C PRO A 953 -7.74 10.11 27.10
N TYR A 954 -6.53 9.83 26.61
CA TYR A 954 -5.54 10.87 26.32
C TYR A 954 -5.86 11.63 25.04
N ASP A 955 -5.69 12.96 25.06
CA ASP A 955 -5.87 13.78 23.87
C ASP A 955 -4.58 13.99 23.06
N PHE A 956 -4.38 13.16 22.03
CA PHE A 956 -3.26 13.31 21.09
C PHE A 956 -3.35 14.56 20.19
N GLU A 957 -4.45 15.32 20.24
CA GLU A 957 -4.65 16.54 19.45
C GLU A 957 -4.27 17.84 20.16
N PHE A 958 -3.99 17.78 21.48
CA PHE A 958 -3.67 18.91 22.34
C PHE A 958 -4.69 20.04 22.24
N ASP A 959 -5.99 19.71 22.30
CA ASP A 959 -7.11 20.61 22.07
C ASP A 959 -8.00 20.73 23.31
N PHE A 960 -7.84 21.83 24.07
CA PHE A 960 -8.60 22.08 25.30
C PHE A 960 -10.10 22.36 25.05
N THR A 961 -10.57 22.29 23.81
CA THR A 961 -12.02 22.39 23.51
C THR A 961 -12.78 21.10 23.84
N SER A 962 -12.11 19.95 23.88
CA SER A 962 -12.71 18.65 24.20
C SER A 962 -12.62 18.39 25.70
N THR A 963 -13.68 17.83 26.29
CA THR A 963 -13.72 17.45 27.71
C THR A 963 -13.76 15.95 27.95
N ASP A 964 -13.91 15.15 26.88
CA ASP A 964 -14.00 13.69 26.90
C ASP A 964 -12.64 12.99 26.76
N LYS A 965 -11.58 13.77 26.56
CA LYS A 965 -10.18 13.35 26.55
C LYS A 965 -9.34 14.51 27.08
N LEU A 966 -8.24 14.24 27.77
CA LEU A 966 -7.41 15.28 28.38
C LEU A 966 -5.93 15.08 28.03
N VAL A 967 -5.20 16.19 27.97
CA VAL A 967 -3.72 16.18 28.01
C VAL A 967 -3.19 16.44 29.42
N CYS A 968 -1.91 16.15 29.62
CA CYS A 968 -1.23 16.24 30.92
C CYS A 968 -1.45 17.59 31.64
N THR A 969 -1.24 18.71 30.95
CA THR A 969 -1.44 20.06 31.50
C THR A 969 -2.89 20.47 31.63
N GLU A 970 -3.79 19.79 30.91
CA GLU A 970 -5.24 20.06 30.97
C GLU A 970 -5.86 19.48 32.24
N VAL A 971 -5.33 18.35 32.74
CA VAL A 971 -5.69 17.82 34.06
C VAL A 971 -5.47 18.90 35.13
N VAL A 972 -4.30 19.54 35.12
CA VAL A 972 -3.96 20.64 36.04
C VAL A 972 -4.86 21.86 35.81
N TYR A 973 -4.99 22.31 34.55
CA TYR A 973 -5.81 23.47 34.19
C TYR A 973 -7.27 23.30 34.65
N ARG A 974 -7.88 22.13 34.37
CA ARG A 974 -9.28 21.87 34.71
C ARG A 974 -9.48 21.59 36.20
N ALA A 975 -8.54 20.94 36.88
CA ALA A 975 -8.61 20.72 38.34
C ALA A 975 -8.80 22.05 39.06
N TYR A 976 -7.99 23.07 38.73
CA TYR A 976 -8.11 24.41 39.31
C TYR A 976 -9.23 25.28 38.71
N GLY A 977 -10.13 24.72 37.90
CA GLY A 977 -11.31 25.41 37.39
C GLY A 977 -11.02 26.33 36.20
N GLY A 978 -9.92 26.09 35.48
CA GLY A 978 -9.47 26.90 34.35
C GLY A 978 -9.36 28.39 34.71
N ASN A 979 -9.62 29.26 33.74
CA ASN A 979 -9.59 30.71 33.96
C ASN A 979 -10.80 31.27 34.73
N SER A 980 -11.82 30.46 34.99
CA SER A 980 -12.91 30.78 35.93
C SER A 980 -12.49 30.59 37.39
N GLY A 981 -11.43 29.82 37.66
CA GLY A 981 -10.87 29.64 39.00
C GLY A 981 -10.02 30.81 39.48
N THR A 982 -9.49 30.65 40.70
CA THR A 982 -8.63 31.65 41.37
C THR A 982 -7.27 31.77 40.70
N ILE A 983 -6.72 30.66 40.21
CA ILE A 983 -5.48 30.65 39.42
C ILE A 983 -5.77 31.06 37.97
N LYS A 984 -5.01 32.02 37.45
CA LYS A 984 -5.03 32.41 36.04
C LYS A 984 -3.95 31.71 35.25
N PHE A 985 -4.37 31.03 34.19
CA PHE A 985 -3.54 30.25 33.29
C PHE A 985 -3.43 30.94 31.92
N ASP A 986 -2.22 30.97 31.38
CA ASP A 986 -1.96 31.54 30.06
C ASP A 986 -2.21 30.45 28.99
N VAL A 987 -3.45 30.37 28.50
CA VAL A 987 -3.84 29.50 27.38
C VAL A 987 -3.51 30.21 26.07
N GLU A 988 -2.81 29.54 25.18
CA GLU A 988 -2.41 30.07 23.87
C GLU A 988 -3.07 29.27 22.74
N ASN A 989 -3.23 29.89 21.58
CA ASN A 989 -3.80 29.24 20.41
C ASN A 989 -2.66 28.70 19.51
N ILE A 990 -2.46 27.38 19.51
CA ILE A 990 -1.43 26.73 18.69
C ILE A 990 -2.13 26.01 17.54
N MET A 991 -1.81 26.40 16.30
CA MET A 991 -2.43 25.86 15.08
C MET A 991 -3.97 25.94 15.02
N GLY A 992 -4.58 26.92 15.67
CA GLY A 992 -6.03 27.11 15.68
C GLY A 992 -6.76 26.37 16.80
N ARG A 993 -6.03 25.80 17.76
CA ARG A 993 -6.55 25.08 18.94
C ARG A 993 -6.06 25.73 20.23
N PRO A 994 -6.95 25.97 21.22
CA PRO A 994 -6.53 26.43 22.54
C PRO A 994 -5.78 25.32 23.27
N THR A 995 -4.61 25.64 23.83
CA THR A 995 -3.79 24.70 24.60
C THR A 995 -2.92 25.45 25.59
N MET A 996 -2.46 24.76 26.63
CA MET A 996 -1.54 25.30 27.63
C MET A 996 -0.33 24.38 27.77
N PRO A 997 0.78 24.64 27.06
CA PRO A 997 2.03 23.93 27.28
C PRO A 997 2.54 24.12 28.72
N ALA A 998 3.19 23.11 29.30
CA ALA A 998 3.64 23.15 30.70
C ALA A 998 4.62 24.32 30.97
N VAL A 999 5.37 24.76 29.96
CA VAL A 999 6.24 25.95 30.06
C VAL A 999 5.46 27.24 30.37
N ASN A 1000 4.18 27.33 30.05
CA ASN A 1000 3.37 28.51 30.32
C ASN A 1000 3.16 28.71 31.83
N LEU A 1001 3.11 27.64 32.63
CA LEU A 1001 3.07 27.73 34.10
C LEU A 1001 4.34 28.38 34.65
N VAL A 1002 5.50 28.04 34.10
CA VAL A 1002 6.79 28.64 34.50
C VAL A 1002 6.87 30.11 34.10
N ARG A 1003 6.42 30.45 32.88
CA ARG A 1003 6.36 31.85 32.42
C ARG A 1003 5.44 32.67 33.32
N ARG A 1004 4.29 32.11 33.66
CA ARG A 1004 3.30 32.75 34.54
C ARG A 1004 3.86 32.97 35.94
N PHE A 1005 4.44 31.93 36.55
CA PHE A 1005 5.14 32.03 37.83
C PHE A 1005 6.19 33.15 37.84
N GLN A 1006 7.04 33.22 36.82
CA GLN A 1006 8.07 34.25 36.72
C GLN A 1006 7.46 35.65 36.60
N LYS A 1007 6.43 35.82 35.75
CA LYS A 1007 5.74 37.09 35.51
C LYS A 1007 5.08 37.61 36.78
N ASP A 1008 4.33 36.75 37.47
CA ASP A 1008 3.57 37.10 38.67
C ASP A 1008 4.50 37.42 39.85
N ARG A 1009 5.60 36.67 39.99
CA ARG A 1009 6.64 36.96 40.98
C ARG A 1009 7.30 38.32 40.73
N LEU A 1010 7.67 38.64 39.49
CA LEU A 1010 8.25 39.94 39.12
C LEU A 1010 7.26 41.10 39.30
N ALA A 1011 5.96 40.85 39.14
CA ALA A 1011 4.90 41.82 39.40
C ALA A 1011 4.55 41.98 40.89
N GLY A 1012 5.15 41.18 41.78
CA GLY A 1012 4.87 41.21 43.23
C GLY A 1012 3.53 40.59 43.64
N GLN A 1013 2.90 39.78 42.78
CA GLN A 1013 1.62 39.11 43.02
C GLN A 1013 1.72 37.62 42.65
N PRO A 1014 2.57 36.83 43.34
CA PRO A 1014 2.79 35.43 42.98
C PRO A 1014 1.52 34.60 43.19
N GLN A 1015 1.17 33.78 42.19
CA GLN A 1015 0.12 32.75 42.31
C GLN A 1015 0.68 31.40 42.76
N PHE A 1016 1.99 31.20 42.66
CA PHE A 1016 2.68 29.97 43.02
C PHE A 1016 3.93 30.25 43.86
N GLU A 1017 4.23 29.36 44.79
CA GLU A 1017 5.49 29.21 45.48
C GLU A 1017 6.32 28.10 44.83
N PHE A 1018 7.65 28.27 44.77
CA PHE A 1018 8.54 27.25 44.23
C PHE A 1018 9.10 26.40 45.37
N ILE A 1019 8.92 25.08 45.29
CA ILE A 1019 9.25 24.15 46.39
C ILE A 1019 10.58 23.44 46.14
N ALA A 1020 10.76 22.85 44.96
CA ALA A 1020 11.90 22.00 44.68
C ALA A 1020 12.23 21.93 43.18
N PHE A 1021 13.51 21.74 42.87
CA PHE A 1021 13.99 21.33 41.55
C PHE A 1021 15.03 20.23 41.70
N LEU A 1022 14.74 19.09 41.07
CA LEU A 1022 15.59 17.91 41.04
C LEU A 1022 16.05 17.67 39.61
N GLU A 1023 17.35 17.46 39.40
CA GLU A 1023 17.93 17.26 38.06
C GLU A 1023 19.11 16.28 38.07
N LEU A 1024 19.13 15.36 37.09
CA LEU A 1024 20.28 14.50 36.83
C LEU A 1024 21.42 15.27 36.13
N PRO A 1025 22.70 14.90 36.35
CA PRO A 1025 23.82 15.46 35.59
C PRO A 1025 23.70 15.13 34.09
N ASP A 1026 24.07 16.09 33.24
CA ASP A 1026 24.04 15.93 31.79
C ASP A 1026 24.90 14.72 31.37
N LYS A 1027 24.27 13.66 30.85
CA LYS A 1027 24.99 12.53 30.23
C LYS A 1027 25.59 13.00 28.90
N GLN A 1028 26.85 12.63 28.63
CA GLN A 1028 27.42 12.81 27.30
C GLN A 1028 26.58 12.03 26.28
N ILE A 1029 26.03 12.76 25.32
CA ILE A 1029 25.17 12.23 24.27
C ILE A 1029 26.02 11.37 23.33
N ASN A 1030 25.96 10.04 23.49
CA ASN A 1030 26.47 9.14 22.48
C ASN A 1030 25.44 9.05 21.34
N PHE A 1031 25.60 9.94 20.35
CA PHE A 1031 24.75 10.07 19.17
C PHE A 1031 24.92 8.85 18.25
N SER A 1032 24.41 7.70 18.67
CA SER A 1032 24.40 6.48 17.86
C SER A 1032 23.28 6.53 16.83
N LEU A 1033 23.51 5.85 15.70
CA LEU A 1033 22.77 5.79 14.42
C LEU A 1033 21.23 5.91 14.41
N LYS A 1034 20.54 5.79 15.54
CA LYS A 1034 19.08 5.73 15.66
C LYS A 1034 18.41 7.11 15.56
N ALA A 1035 19.02 8.19 16.05
CA ALA A 1035 18.50 9.55 15.92
C ALA A 1035 18.51 10.04 14.46
N LEU A 1036 19.53 9.64 13.70
CA LEU A 1036 19.64 9.89 12.25
C LEU A 1036 18.49 9.21 11.49
N PHE A 1037 18.10 8.00 11.92
CA PHE A 1037 17.00 7.26 11.31
C PHE A 1037 15.64 7.94 11.58
N VAL A 1038 15.37 8.37 12.81
CA VAL A 1038 14.13 9.07 13.17
C VAL A 1038 14.03 10.43 12.46
N ALA A 1039 15.13 11.21 12.41
CA ALA A 1039 15.17 12.48 11.69
C ALA A 1039 14.92 12.30 10.18
N CYS A 1040 15.53 11.29 9.55
CA CYS A 1040 15.28 10.99 8.13
C CYS A 1040 13.82 10.55 7.86
N THR A 1041 13.21 9.82 8.79
CA THR A 1041 11.84 9.31 8.64
C THR A 1041 10.81 10.42 8.85
N PHE A 1042 11.04 11.30 9.82
CA PHE A 1042 10.23 12.49 10.06
C PHE A 1042 10.36 13.53 8.93
N CYS A 1043 11.57 13.78 8.41
CA CYS A 1043 11.76 14.65 7.26
C CYS A 1043 11.10 14.10 5.98
N ALA A 1044 11.09 12.78 5.78
CA ALA A 1044 10.39 12.15 4.66
C ALA A 1044 8.86 12.28 4.79
N PHE A 1045 8.32 12.15 6.00
CA PHE A 1045 6.90 12.33 6.31
C PHE A 1045 6.44 13.78 6.18
N MET A 1046 7.19 14.73 6.76
CA MET A 1046 6.93 16.16 6.60
C MET A 1046 7.06 16.60 5.14
N MET A 1047 8.00 16.02 4.37
CA MET A 1047 8.05 16.24 2.92
C MET A 1047 6.80 15.71 2.20
N ALA A 1048 6.27 14.54 2.58
CA ALA A 1048 5.06 13.99 1.96
C ALA A 1048 3.83 14.86 2.24
N LEU A 1049 3.69 15.37 3.47
CA LEU A 1049 2.64 16.32 3.85
C LEU A 1049 2.80 17.66 3.12
N LEU A 1050 4.03 18.18 3.02
CA LEU A 1050 4.33 19.43 2.31
C LEU A 1050 4.11 19.31 0.79
N ILE A 1051 4.36 18.13 0.20
CA ILE A 1051 4.08 17.81 -1.21
C ILE A 1051 2.57 17.76 -1.46
N CYS A 1052 1.80 17.16 -0.55
CA CYS A 1052 0.33 17.17 -0.60
C CYS A 1052 -0.25 18.58 -0.42
N HIS A 1053 0.39 19.45 0.36
CA HIS A 1053 -0.10 20.80 0.64
C HIS A 1053 0.29 21.85 -0.43
N LEU A 1054 1.50 21.80 -1.00
CA LEU A 1054 2.05 22.93 -1.77
C LEU A 1054 1.85 22.92 -3.29
N GLY A 1055 1.39 21.82 -3.93
CA GLY A 1055 1.01 21.79 -5.35
C GLY A 1055 1.83 22.69 -6.30
N VAL A 1056 3.17 22.55 -6.32
CA VAL A 1056 4.06 23.67 -6.71
C VAL A 1056 4.19 23.88 -8.23
N LYS A 1057 3.80 25.08 -8.69
CA LYS A 1057 3.74 25.50 -10.11
C LYS A 1057 5.01 26.13 -10.73
N THR A 1058 6.13 26.37 -10.02
CA THR A 1058 7.30 27.11 -10.60
C THR A 1058 8.70 26.55 -10.30
N LEU A 1059 9.63 26.81 -11.24
CA LEU A 1059 10.97 26.19 -11.35
C LEU A 1059 11.99 26.66 -10.30
N LYS A 1060 11.96 27.94 -9.87
CA LYS A 1060 12.88 28.47 -8.84
C LYS A 1060 12.71 27.78 -7.48
N ARG A 1061 11.48 27.37 -7.13
CA ARG A 1061 11.18 26.63 -5.89
C ARG A 1061 11.62 25.16 -5.95
N ARG A 1062 11.82 24.59 -7.15
CA ARG A 1062 12.36 23.23 -7.35
C ARG A 1062 13.88 23.15 -7.15
N LEU A 1063 14.61 24.25 -7.34
CA LEU A 1063 16.07 24.29 -7.14
C LEU A 1063 16.43 24.33 -5.65
N VAL A 1064 15.72 25.14 -4.87
CA VAL A 1064 15.83 25.18 -3.39
C VAL A 1064 15.47 23.80 -2.80
N PHE A 1065 14.47 23.13 -3.37
CA PHE A 1065 14.07 21.76 -3.03
C PHE A 1065 15.18 20.72 -3.27
N VAL A 1066 15.94 20.81 -4.37
CA VAL A 1066 17.07 19.90 -4.67
C VAL A 1066 18.26 20.14 -3.75
N VAL A 1067 18.54 21.40 -3.39
CA VAL A 1067 19.61 21.75 -2.45
C VAL A 1067 19.31 21.20 -1.05
N LEU A 1068 18.07 21.35 -0.56
CA LEU A 1068 17.66 20.78 0.73
C LEU A 1068 17.73 19.24 0.72
N LEU A 1069 17.30 18.59 -0.36
CA LEU A 1069 17.34 17.12 -0.48
C LEU A 1069 18.77 16.55 -0.51
N VAL A 1070 19.74 17.31 -1.03
CA VAL A 1070 21.19 16.96 -1.05
C VAL A 1070 21.87 17.25 0.29
N VAL A 1071 21.47 18.32 0.99
CA VAL A 1071 22.05 18.69 2.29
C VAL A 1071 21.58 17.75 3.41
N PHE A 1072 20.34 17.25 3.36
CA PHE A 1072 19.81 16.31 4.36
C PHE A 1072 20.12 14.83 4.08
N SER A 1073 20.83 14.50 2.98
CA SER A 1073 21.21 13.12 2.62
C SER A 1073 22.68 12.77 2.87
N ALA A 1074 23.44 13.64 3.55
CA ALA A 1074 24.77 13.35 4.09
C ALA A 1074 24.80 13.81 5.56
N PRO A 1075 25.15 12.98 6.58
CA PRO A 1075 26.26 12.01 6.58
C PRO A 1075 26.01 10.66 7.30
N ALA A 1076 26.77 9.62 6.93
CA ALA A 1076 27.03 8.44 7.78
C ALA A 1076 28.40 7.81 7.43
N VAL A 1077 29.51 8.47 7.80
CA VAL A 1077 30.83 7.83 7.98
C VAL A 1077 31.64 8.67 8.98
N ILE A 1078 31.90 8.10 10.16
CA ILE A 1078 33.11 8.15 11.02
C ILE A 1078 32.66 7.68 12.42
N PHE A 1079 33.15 6.52 12.86
CA PHE A 1079 33.03 6.00 14.23
C PHE A 1079 34.43 5.58 14.68
N PHE A 1080 34.81 5.94 15.91
CA PHE A 1080 35.72 5.22 16.82
C PHE A 1080 35.62 5.82 18.25
N PRO A 1081 36.08 5.11 19.30
CA PRO A 1081 35.41 5.02 20.61
C PRO A 1081 36.19 5.72 21.74
N GLY A 1082 35.57 5.83 22.92
CA GLY A 1082 36.20 6.17 24.21
C GLY A 1082 35.10 6.36 25.27
N GLU A 1083 34.97 5.44 26.24
CA GLU A 1083 35.58 5.50 27.59
C GLU A 1083 35.15 6.74 28.39
N ASP A 1084 34.15 6.60 29.27
CA ASP A 1084 34.34 6.19 30.67
C ASP A 1084 33.08 6.47 31.51
N GLY A 1085 32.72 5.49 32.33
CA GLY A 1085 31.63 5.58 33.28
C GLY A 1085 31.99 6.51 34.44
N LYS A 1086 31.25 7.62 34.56
CA LYS A 1086 30.94 8.25 35.84
C LYS A 1086 29.47 8.66 35.85
N THR A 1087 28.65 7.90 36.55
CA THR A 1087 27.28 8.30 36.93
C THR A 1087 27.41 9.50 37.87
N GLY A 1088 27.01 10.68 37.42
CA GLY A 1088 26.93 11.84 38.30
C GLY A 1088 25.71 11.75 39.22
N GLU A 1089 25.82 12.31 40.42
CA GLU A 1089 24.73 12.41 41.42
C GLU A 1089 23.68 13.47 41.03
N ALA A 1090 22.40 13.21 41.29
CA ALA A 1090 21.34 14.20 41.11
C ALA A 1090 21.54 15.41 42.04
N VAL A 1091 21.22 16.61 41.53
CA VAL A 1091 21.46 17.89 42.24
C VAL A 1091 20.13 18.52 42.64
N PHE A 1092 19.98 18.82 43.93
CA PHE A 1092 18.89 19.63 44.46
C PHE A 1092 19.30 21.11 44.46
N LYS A 1093 18.46 21.99 43.91
CA LYS A 1093 18.76 23.43 43.83
C LYS A 1093 17.83 24.26 44.71
N LYS A 1094 18.40 25.30 45.33
CA LYS A 1094 17.61 26.31 46.07
C LYS A 1094 16.85 27.25 45.12
N PRO A 1095 15.77 27.92 45.57
CA PRO A 1095 14.97 28.81 44.73
C PRO A 1095 15.76 29.91 44.01
N GLU A 1096 16.88 30.36 44.57
CA GLU A 1096 17.74 31.42 44.00
C GLU A 1096 18.67 30.89 42.88
N GLU A 1097 19.17 29.65 43.02
CA GLU A 1097 20.07 28.99 42.06
C GLU A 1097 19.33 28.53 40.79
N LEU A 1098 18.01 28.45 40.88
CA LEU A 1098 17.12 28.08 39.78
C LEU A 1098 17.04 29.19 38.73
N GLU A 1099 17.07 30.46 39.10
CA GLU A 1099 16.91 31.57 38.14
C GLU A 1099 18.03 31.57 37.09
N GLU A 1100 19.26 31.32 37.53
CA GLU A 1100 20.41 31.18 36.65
C GLU A 1100 20.33 29.90 35.82
N THR A 1101 19.86 28.80 36.40
CA THR A 1101 19.66 27.52 35.72
C THR A 1101 18.60 27.60 34.62
N LEU A 1102 17.43 28.19 34.90
CA LEU A 1102 16.35 28.39 33.95
C LEU A 1102 16.73 29.40 32.85
N LYS A 1103 17.54 30.42 33.17
CA LYS A 1103 18.11 31.34 32.18
C LYS A 1103 19.16 30.66 31.28
N LEU A 1104 20.08 29.87 31.87
CA LEU A 1104 21.15 29.16 31.16
C LEU A 1104 20.62 28.05 30.23
N LYS A 1105 19.62 27.29 30.69
CA LYS A 1105 19.04 26.19 29.90
C LYS A 1105 18.02 26.64 28.86
N GLY A 1106 17.71 27.93 28.80
CA GLY A 1106 17.13 28.61 27.65
C GLY A 1106 15.67 28.24 27.35
N LEU A 1107 14.82 29.26 27.35
CA LEU A 1107 13.74 29.34 26.38
C LEU A 1107 14.26 28.86 25.01
N THR A 1108 13.58 27.85 24.48
CA THR A 1108 13.99 26.90 23.44
C THR A 1108 14.76 27.46 22.24
N TRP A 1109 15.49 26.57 21.54
CA TRP A 1109 16.15 26.79 20.25
C TRP A 1109 15.27 27.54 19.21
N TRP A 1110 13.95 27.46 19.32
CA TRP A 1110 13.00 28.23 18.51
C TRP A 1110 13.18 29.76 18.64
N ASN A 1111 13.44 30.27 19.85
CA ASN A 1111 13.69 31.69 20.10
C ASN A 1111 15.03 32.20 19.54
N TYR A 1112 16.00 31.29 19.31
CA TYR A 1112 17.27 31.63 18.66
C TYR A 1112 17.11 31.85 17.14
N LEU A 1113 16.20 31.12 16.50
CA LEU A 1113 15.88 31.30 15.08
C LEU A 1113 15.08 32.59 14.83
N GLU A 1114 14.15 32.92 15.71
CA GLU A 1114 13.33 34.13 15.58
C GLU A 1114 14.15 35.41 15.80
N LYS A 1115 15.09 35.41 16.76
CA LYS A 1115 16.04 36.53 16.94
C LYS A 1115 17.13 36.60 15.87
N GLY A 1116 17.48 35.48 15.23
CA GLY A 1116 18.44 35.41 14.13
C GLY A 1116 17.88 35.83 12.77
N LEU A 1117 16.55 35.89 12.61
CA LEU A 1117 15.88 36.38 11.40
C LEU A 1117 15.53 37.87 11.45
N ILE A 1118 15.66 38.51 12.62
CA ILE A 1118 15.44 39.94 12.86
C ILE A 1118 16.76 40.74 12.94
N LYS A 1119 17.92 40.06 13.00
CA LYS A 1119 19.25 40.64 12.75
C LYS A 1119 19.71 40.27 11.35
#